data_AF-A0A2D0L2L4-F1
#
_entry.id   AF-A0A2D0L2L4-F1
#
_cell.length_a   1.000
_cell.length_b   1.000
_cell.length_c   1.000
_cell.angle_alpha   90.00
_cell.angle_beta   90.00
_cell.angle_gamma   90.00
#
_symmetry.space_group_name_H-M   'P 1'
#
loop_
_entity.id
_entity.type
_entity.pdbx_description
1 polymer ?
#
loop_
_entity_poly.entity_id
_entity_poly.type
_entity_poly.pdbx_seq_one_letter_code
_entity_poly.pdbx_strand_id
1 'polypeptide(L)'
;MKITPETLSSAIEEYAKKPEQKQQLTPQQTRWFSEPENVFLLITLVITLPEETMDDIRDAVKDWLDVAIAELELVAIHSPKGTKEQFEQAVGLVLEYCKENFELNHKNVLLCISILKRYQFHIRTDLAQLMQKSEYPDETNVTPFPQKPQKIRQLINEFNLKSSIEFIEVFESGFSVAPPEVLPYILTEVVQYPWGIDALLLLTQYFEESVALASAEMLDQCPSSAWKNLSYLQLVNLCAHFNRHPSVKPYMKRWKKRAMAHHKARAAAEIYEIYASEVDGNDCASMMMKVMLNNQEYQLSMMLDFKSGIRESMLNIDPDQPIPELLEQLSSDINFTPVSPDWLKQILPWILSVQQNKNTPLDLYSLYWIAQLPIDWTQPEAFDLEQWSQKLSYEVNPKRQENSRLGYANYGHNVQSSLMMTWLPPEEYLLKAKKPRDLLKLYYYANKDIFAGRLTYSAAIEKYKLSSEERCLTNEYLDLAHALYDPAINRKRFGLFDNLSEASFQLFAMGLTDTSDSILPQGLVVKISLDEASPAVWRRVHLSNQMTLSEVHDVIQAAMGWEDAHLFSFEVGGIMIPEENYDQVCLGLFLRDVGSELYYQYDFGDCWDHQITVEKVLEKDIIQPKVTAGNGTCPAEDSGGIWQWNNVLKLRKKKLLTEEEAEYLELLGLAPHQPLEPFDKQEANHKLEALFNYLDYQG
;
A
#
# COMPACT_ATOMS: atom_id res chain seq x y z
N MET A 1 -13.32 8.34 7.81
CA MET A 1 -14.38 8.62 8.83
C MET A 1 -14.03 9.91 9.56
N LYS A 2 -14.91 10.92 9.58
CA LYS A 2 -14.67 12.17 10.34
C LYS A 2 -14.92 11.95 11.82
N ILE A 3 -13.95 12.30 12.67
CA ILE A 3 -14.05 12.17 14.13
C ILE A 3 -14.38 13.52 14.78
N THR A 4 -14.98 13.49 15.96
CA THR A 4 -15.28 14.71 16.73
C THR A 4 -14.17 15.01 17.74
N PRO A 5 -14.02 16.28 18.19
CA PRO A 5 -13.05 16.65 19.22
C PRO A 5 -13.20 15.85 20.52
N GLU A 6 -14.43 15.52 20.92
CA GLU A 6 -14.74 14.78 22.15
C GLU A 6 -14.26 13.33 22.05
N THR A 7 -14.50 12.68 20.91
CA THR A 7 -14.04 11.31 20.65
C THR A 7 -12.52 11.24 20.70
N LEU A 8 -11.83 12.21 20.09
CA LEU A 8 -10.38 12.28 20.07
C LEU A 8 -9.80 12.53 21.48
N SER A 9 -10.35 13.48 22.22
CA SER A 9 -9.93 13.77 23.60
C SER A 9 -10.10 12.55 24.51
N SER A 10 -11.28 11.91 24.45
CA SER A 10 -11.56 10.72 25.26
C SER A 10 -10.59 9.57 24.94
N ALA A 11 -10.25 9.39 23.66
CA ALA A 11 -9.33 8.34 23.25
C ALA A 11 -7.89 8.60 23.73
N ILE A 12 -7.43 9.85 23.71
CA ILE A 12 -6.12 10.25 24.25
C ILE A 12 -6.07 10.06 25.77
N GLU A 13 -7.12 10.46 26.49
CA GLU A 13 -7.19 10.26 27.95
C GLU A 13 -7.24 8.78 28.34
N GLU A 14 -7.97 7.95 27.60
CA GLU A 14 -7.97 6.50 27.82
C GLU A 14 -6.61 5.87 27.50
N TYR A 15 -5.93 6.35 26.46
CA TYR A 15 -4.58 5.93 26.11
C TYR A 15 -3.59 6.26 27.25
N ALA A 16 -3.63 7.48 27.78
CA ALA A 16 -2.76 7.93 28.88
C ALA A 16 -2.93 7.09 30.16
N LYS A 17 -4.12 6.50 30.38
CA LYS A 17 -4.38 5.62 31.54
C LYS A 17 -3.81 4.21 31.40
N LYS A 18 -3.39 3.80 30.19
CA LYS A 18 -2.79 2.48 29.98
C LYS A 18 -1.35 2.46 30.51
N PRO A 19 -0.84 1.31 30.97
CA PRO A 19 0.59 1.13 31.22
C PRO A 19 1.38 1.45 29.94
N GLU A 20 2.54 2.11 30.05
CA GLU A 20 3.40 2.50 28.91
C GLU A 20 3.62 1.35 27.91
N GLN A 21 3.86 0.13 28.39
CA GLN A 21 4.04 -1.07 27.55
C GLN A 21 2.81 -1.46 26.69
N LYS A 22 1.64 -0.86 26.95
CA LYS A 22 0.38 -1.10 26.24
C LYS A 22 -0.15 0.17 25.56
N GLN A 23 0.63 1.24 25.56
CA GLN A 23 0.32 2.49 24.90
C GLN A 23 0.63 2.37 23.40
N GLN A 24 -0.23 1.66 22.68
CA GLN A 24 -0.24 1.63 21.21
C GLN A 24 -1.64 1.98 20.69
N LEU A 25 -1.68 2.79 19.62
CA LEU A 25 -2.92 3.07 18.91
C LEU A 25 -3.36 1.79 18.20
N THR A 26 -4.66 1.51 18.24
CA THR A 26 -5.21 0.37 17.51
C THR A 26 -5.18 0.66 16.00
N PRO A 27 -5.20 -0.38 15.13
CA PRO A 27 -5.29 -0.16 13.68
C PRO A 27 -6.49 0.70 13.26
N GLN A 28 -7.61 0.61 14.01
CA GLN A 28 -8.77 1.45 13.79
C GLN A 28 -8.52 2.92 14.15
N GLN A 29 -7.80 3.20 15.24
CA GLN A 29 -7.42 4.55 15.65
C GLN A 29 -6.41 5.15 14.68
N THR A 30 -5.41 4.38 14.23
CA THR A 30 -4.47 4.84 13.19
C THR A 30 -5.20 5.22 11.90
N ARG A 31 -6.18 4.41 11.47
CA ARG A 31 -7.04 4.71 10.30
C ARG A 31 -7.87 5.99 10.45
N TRP A 32 -8.04 6.56 11.64
CA TRP A 32 -8.67 7.87 11.75
C TRP A 32 -7.88 8.94 11.00
N PHE A 33 -6.56 8.81 10.95
CA PHE A 33 -5.67 9.81 10.36
C PHE A 33 -5.40 9.60 8.86
N SER A 34 -6.02 8.60 8.24
CA SER A 34 -6.08 8.50 6.78
C SER A 34 -6.87 9.67 6.16
N GLU A 35 -7.73 10.32 6.95
CA GLU A 35 -8.41 11.57 6.61
C GLU A 35 -7.60 12.77 7.13
N PRO A 36 -6.98 13.59 6.26
CA PRO A 36 -6.14 14.72 6.66
C PRO A 36 -6.82 15.71 7.62
N GLU A 37 -8.14 15.87 7.51
CA GLU A 37 -8.93 16.78 8.33
C GLU A 37 -8.93 16.38 9.81
N ASN A 38 -8.82 15.08 10.11
CA ASN A 38 -8.73 14.60 11.48
C ASN A 38 -7.35 14.91 12.09
N VAL A 39 -6.30 14.97 11.26
CA VAL A 39 -4.96 15.42 11.69
C VAL A 39 -4.98 16.91 12.02
N PHE A 40 -5.63 17.72 11.19
CA PHE A 40 -5.80 19.17 11.46
C PHE A 40 -6.65 19.43 12.71
N LEU A 41 -7.67 18.59 12.95
CA LEU A 41 -8.46 18.62 14.17
C LEU A 41 -7.59 18.30 15.40
N LEU A 42 -6.75 17.26 15.34
CA LEU A 42 -5.82 16.92 16.42
C LEU A 42 -4.85 18.07 16.71
N ILE A 43 -4.26 18.67 15.66
CA ILE A 43 -3.36 19.83 15.82
C ILE A 43 -4.08 20.97 16.51
N THR A 44 -5.30 21.31 16.07
CA THR A 44 -6.15 22.36 16.66
C THR A 44 -6.40 22.10 18.15
N LEU A 45 -6.75 20.85 18.49
CA LEU A 45 -7.01 20.44 19.85
C LEU A 45 -5.76 20.61 20.72
N VAL A 46 -4.62 20.08 20.27
CA VAL A 46 -3.38 20.10 21.06
C VAL A 46 -2.86 21.51 21.30
N ILE A 47 -2.86 22.39 20.28
CA ILE A 47 -2.32 23.75 20.44
C ILE A 47 -3.19 24.65 21.32
N THR A 48 -4.46 24.27 21.53
CA THR A 48 -5.42 24.99 22.39
C THR A 48 -5.60 24.35 23.77
N LEU A 49 -4.97 23.20 24.04
CA LEU A 49 -5.02 22.56 25.35
C LEU A 49 -4.33 23.42 26.43
N PRO A 50 -4.99 23.61 27.61
CA PRO A 50 -4.37 24.24 28.76
C PRO A 50 -3.11 23.51 29.22
N GLU A 51 -2.16 24.24 29.80
CA GLU A 51 -0.89 23.68 30.28
C GLU A 51 -1.10 22.62 31.38
N GLU A 52 -2.07 22.83 32.28
CA GLU A 52 -2.41 21.89 33.34
C GLU A 52 -2.88 20.54 32.79
N THR A 53 -3.77 20.56 31.79
CA THR A 53 -4.22 19.32 31.13
C THR A 53 -3.06 18.64 30.40
N MET A 54 -2.22 19.42 29.71
CA MET A 54 -1.11 18.87 28.94
C MET A 54 -0.10 18.13 29.81
N ASP A 55 0.17 18.58 31.03
CA ASP A 55 1.15 17.93 31.90
C ASP A 55 0.75 16.50 32.31
N ASP A 56 -0.56 16.21 32.37
CA ASP A 56 -1.07 14.87 32.70
C ASP A 56 -1.07 13.89 31.51
N ILE A 57 -1.15 14.40 30.27
CA ILE A 57 -1.30 13.58 29.05
C ILE A 57 -0.22 13.84 27.99
N ARG A 58 0.91 14.46 28.37
CA ARG A 58 1.93 14.96 27.43
C ARG A 58 2.45 13.88 26.48
N ASP A 59 2.84 12.74 27.04
CA ASP A 59 3.43 11.64 26.28
C ASP A 59 2.39 11.02 25.34
N ALA A 60 1.17 10.82 25.85
CA ALA A 60 0.03 10.37 25.03
C ALA A 60 -0.23 11.32 23.85
N VAL A 61 -0.27 12.63 24.07
CA VAL A 61 -0.47 13.61 23.00
C VAL A 61 0.65 13.55 21.97
N LYS A 62 1.90 13.40 22.41
CA LYS A 62 3.06 13.27 21.52
C LYS A 62 2.93 12.02 20.64
N ASP A 63 2.61 10.87 21.21
CA ASP A 63 2.47 9.61 20.46
C ASP A 63 1.33 9.69 19.43
N TRP A 64 0.21 10.30 19.80
CA TRP A 64 -0.91 10.53 18.89
C TRP A 64 -0.55 11.51 17.76
N LEU A 65 0.18 12.58 18.05
CA LEU A 65 0.67 13.51 17.02
C LEU A 65 1.67 12.85 16.08
N ASP A 66 2.62 12.08 16.61
CA ASP A 66 3.61 11.35 15.82
C ASP A 66 2.90 10.39 14.83
N VAL A 67 1.94 9.58 15.30
CA VAL A 67 1.16 8.69 14.41
C VAL A 67 0.32 9.48 13.40
N ALA A 68 -0.39 10.53 13.83
CA ALA A 68 -1.27 11.29 12.95
C ALA A 68 -0.50 12.03 11.84
N ILE A 69 0.66 12.58 12.16
CA ILE A 69 1.49 13.30 11.19
C ILE A 69 2.22 12.32 10.27
N ALA A 70 2.64 11.14 10.76
CA ALA A 70 3.15 10.06 9.92
C ALA A 70 2.11 9.63 8.87
N GLU A 71 0.86 9.41 9.28
CA GLU A 71 -0.25 9.10 8.37
C GLU A 71 -0.51 10.23 7.37
N LEU A 72 -0.44 11.50 7.81
CA LEU A 72 -0.55 12.64 6.90
C LEU A 72 0.56 12.66 5.84
N GLU A 73 1.79 12.32 6.21
CA GLU A 73 2.89 12.17 5.26
C GLU A 73 2.65 11.00 4.30
N LEU A 74 2.22 9.84 4.81
CA LEU A 74 1.90 8.68 3.98
C LEU A 74 0.83 9.03 2.95
N VAL A 75 -0.26 9.71 3.35
CA VAL A 75 -1.29 10.20 2.43
C VAL A 75 -0.66 11.13 1.39
N ALA A 76 0.22 12.05 1.79
CA ALA A 76 0.87 12.98 0.88
C ALA A 76 1.77 12.27 -0.16
N ILE A 77 2.47 11.20 0.23
CA ILE A 77 3.35 10.41 -0.65
C ILE A 77 2.54 9.66 -1.72
N HIS A 78 1.36 9.13 -1.37
CA HIS A 78 0.50 8.39 -2.30
C HIS A 78 -0.47 9.29 -3.09
N SER A 79 -0.42 10.60 -2.85
CA SER A 79 -1.29 11.58 -3.51
C SER A 79 -0.58 12.31 -4.66
N PRO A 80 -1.31 13.00 -5.55
CA PRO A 80 -0.71 13.78 -6.63
C PRO A 80 0.32 14.79 -6.15
N LYS A 81 1.29 15.11 -7.01
CA LYS A 81 2.32 16.12 -6.74
C LYS A 81 1.68 17.46 -6.32
N GLY A 82 2.16 18.04 -5.23
CA GLY A 82 1.65 19.28 -4.65
C GLY A 82 0.69 19.07 -3.46
N THR A 83 0.25 17.84 -3.18
CA THR A 83 -0.63 17.56 -2.02
C THR A 83 0.05 17.88 -0.69
N LYS A 84 1.33 17.53 -0.52
CA LYS A 84 2.10 17.90 0.69
C LYS A 84 2.11 19.42 0.93
N GLU A 85 2.29 20.21 -0.13
CA GLU A 85 2.28 21.68 -0.06
C GLU A 85 0.89 22.23 0.33
N GLN A 86 -0.19 21.56 -0.08
CA GLN A 86 -1.55 21.91 0.35
C GLN A 86 -1.76 21.60 1.83
N PHE A 87 -1.24 20.48 2.33
CA PHE A 87 -1.27 20.17 3.76
C PHE A 87 -0.45 21.17 4.58
N GLU A 88 0.74 21.56 4.11
CA GLU A 88 1.55 22.63 4.73
C GLU A 88 0.77 23.95 4.81
N GLN A 89 0.04 24.33 3.75
CA GLN A 89 -0.81 25.52 3.73
C GLN A 89 -1.99 25.40 4.70
N ALA A 90 -2.65 24.23 4.74
CA ALA A 90 -3.77 23.98 5.63
C ALA A 90 -3.34 24.06 7.11
N VAL A 91 -2.19 23.48 7.46
CA VAL A 91 -1.61 23.62 8.81
C VAL A 91 -1.33 25.10 9.13
N GLY A 92 -0.79 25.87 8.19
CA GLY A 92 -0.58 27.31 8.35
C GLY A 92 -1.88 28.05 8.67
N LEU A 93 -2.96 27.77 7.92
CA LEU A 93 -4.29 28.36 8.15
C LEU A 93 -4.89 27.95 9.51
N VAL A 94 -4.67 26.69 9.94
CA VAL A 94 -5.10 26.22 11.27
C VAL A 94 -4.40 27.02 12.37
N LEU A 95 -3.09 27.23 12.26
CA LEU A 95 -2.32 28.01 13.24
C LEU A 95 -2.79 29.47 13.30
N GLU A 96 -3.03 30.11 12.15
CA GLU A 96 -3.55 31.48 12.08
C GLU A 96 -4.96 31.59 12.64
N TYR A 97 -5.86 30.69 12.23
CA TYR A 97 -7.23 30.63 12.76
C TYR A 97 -7.21 30.46 14.28
N CYS A 98 -6.37 29.57 14.81
CA CYS A 98 -6.33 29.34 16.24
C CYS A 98 -5.76 30.52 17.02
N LYS A 99 -4.77 31.23 16.45
CA LYS A 99 -4.25 32.47 17.01
C LYS A 99 -5.33 33.56 17.12
N GLU A 100 -6.21 33.65 16.13
CA GLU A 100 -7.28 34.68 16.10
C GLU A 100 -8.45 34.35 17.04
N ASN A 101 -8.71 33.06 17.30
CA ASN A 101 -9.93 32.61 17.98
C ASN A 101 -9.71 31.97 19.36
N PHE A 102 -8.49 31.56 19.72
CA PHE A 102 -8.18 30.87 20.97
C PHE A 102 -6.90 31.39 21.62
N GLU A 103 -6.72 31.07 22.90
CA GLU A 103 -5.44 31.26 23.59
C GLU A 103 -4.51 30.07 23.26
N LEU A 104 -3.39 30.35 22.60
CA LEU A 104 -2.45 29.32 22.19
C LEU A 104 -1.49 28.94 23.31
N ASN A 105 -1.31 27.64 23.52
CA ASN A 105 -0.23 27.13 24.36
C ASN A 105 1.07 27.05 23.54
N HIS A 106 2.00 27.94 23.86
CA HIS A 106 3.28 28.06 23.15
C HIS A 106 4.10 26.76 23.14
N LYS A 107 4.11 26.00 24.24
CA LYS A 107 4.84 24.73 24.31
C LYS A 107 4.23 23.69 23.37
N ASN A 108 2.90 23.67 23.27
CA ASN A 108 2.17 22.72 22.42
C ASN A 108 2.33 23.08 20.93
N VAL A 109 2.32 24.37 20.60
CA VAL A 109 2.64 24.85 19.23
C VAL A 109 4.03 24.38 18.82
N LEU A 110 5.04 24.59 19.66
CA LEU A 110 6.40 24.16 19.37
C LEU A 110 6.51 22.63 19.24
N LEU A 111 5.83 21.86 20.09
CA LEU A 111 5.74 20.40 19.99
C LEU A 111 5.16 19.97 18.63
N CYS A 112 3.98 20.47 18.26
CA CYS A 112 3.34 20.14 16.98
C CYS A 112 4.26 20.44 15.79
N ILE A 113 4.89 21.61 15.79
CA ILE A 113 5.77 22.02 14.69
C ILE A 113 7.05 21.18 14.65
N SER A 114 7.61 20.82 15.80
CA SER A 114 8.78 19.94 15.85
C SER A 114 8.48 18.56 15.22
N ILE A 115 7.29 18.00 15.47
CA ILE A 115 6.85 16.72 14.88
C ILE A 115 6.59 16.89 13.39
N LEU A 116 5.89 17.95 12.96
CA LEU A 116 5.70 18.27 11.54
C LEU A 116 7.04 18.37 10.78
N LYS A 117 8.03 19.05 11.37
CA LYS A 117 9.37 19.16 10.80
C LYS A 117 10.11 17.82 10.76
N ARG A 118 9.95 16.95 11.76
CA ARG A 118 10.50 15.58 11.73
C ARG A 118 10.03 14.80 10.50
N TYR A 119 8.75 14.93 10.16
CA TYR A 119 8.14 14.39 8.93
C TYR A 119 8.29 15.31 7.70
N GLN A 120 9.28 16.22 7.73
CA GLN A 120 9.70 17.09 6.63
C GLN A 120 8.59 17.98 6.03
N PHE A 121 7.64 18.45 6.85
CA PHE A 121 6.68 19.49 6.45
C PHE A 121 7.31 20.89 6.61
N HIS A 122 7.23 21.71 5.56
CA HIS A 122 7.71 23.09 5.55
C HIS A 122 6.67 24.05 6.13
N ILE A 123 6.76 24.30 7.44
CA ILE A 123 5.87 25.24 8.11
C ILE A 123 6.42 26.67 7.94
N ARG A 124 5.76 27.46 7.09
CA ARG A 124 6.17 28.84 6.74
C ARG A 124 5.65 29.92 7.69
N THR A 125 4.84 29.54 8.68
CA THR A 125 4.26 30.46 9.65
C THR A 125 5.36 31.15 10.45
N ASP A 126 5.26 32.47 10.59
CA ASP A 126 6.18 33.25 11.43
C ASP A 126 5.90 32.95 12.91
N LEU A 127 6.73 32.08 13.50
CA LEU A 127 6.60 31.68 14.91
C LEU A 127 6.75 32.86 15.86
N ALA A 128 7.57 33.85 15.53
CA ALA A 128 7.74 35.02 16.37
C ALA A 128 6.45 35.86 16.40
N GLN A 129 5.75 35.98 15.27
CA GLN A 129 4.42 36.60 15.23
C GLN A 129 3.35 35.73 15.87
N LEU A 130 3.42 34.42 15.74
CA LEU A 130 2.46 33.49 16.34
C LEU A 130 2.52 33.51 17.86
N MET A 131 3.72 33.65 18.42
CA MET A 131 4.00 33.65 19.86
C MET A 131 4.00 35.04 20.51
N GLN A 132 3.80 36.12 19.74
CA GLN A 132 3.64 37.46 20.29
C GLN A 132 2.35 37.52 21.09
N LYS A 133 2.48 37.62 22.42
CA LYS A 133 1.37 37.94 23.32
C LYS A 133 0.70 39.22 22.84
N SER A 134 -0.64 39.20 22.78
CA SER A 134 -1.41 40.44 22.77
C SER A 134 -0.99 41.31 23.97
N GLU A 135 -0.99 42.62 23.73
CA GLU A 135 -0.49 43.69 24.59
C GLU A 135 -0.93 43.57 26.08
N TYR A 136 -0.13 42.94 26.94
CA TYR A 136 -0.21 43.10 28.39
C TYR A 136 1.19 43.08 29.03
N PRO A 137 1.43 43.89 30.09
CA PRO A 137 2.75 44.04 30.68
C PRO A 137 3.30 42.71 31.23
N ASP A 138 4.56 42.51 30.90
CA ASP A 138 5.36 41.30 31.08
C ASP A 138 5.56 40.96 32.57
N GLU A 139 4.66 40.17 33.15
CA GLU A 139 4.82 39.54 34.48
C GLU A 139 4.82 38.00 34.42
N THR A 140 4.91 37.41 33.23
CA THR A 140 5.01 35.95 33.12
C THR A 140 6.47 35.55 33.10
N ASN A 141 6.94 34.93 34.19
CA ASN A 141 8.25 34.29 34.32
C ASN A 141 8.47 33.12 33.33
N VAL A 142 8.22 33.32 32.04
CA VAL A 142 8.55 32.37 30.96
C VAL A 142 9.91 32.78 30.43
N THR A 143 10.91 31.92 30.64
CA THR A 143 12.29 32.22 30.24
C THR A 143 12.38 32.27 28.70
N PRO A 144 12.79 33.39 28.08
CA PRO A 144 13.00 33.46 26.64
C PRO A 144 14.17 32.56 26.22
N PHE A 145 14.16 32.13 24.95
CA PHE A 145 15.25 31.38 24.35
C PHE A 145 16.60 32.09 24.64
N PRO A 146 17.64 31.37 25.09
CA PRO A 146 18.85 31.99 25.58
C PRO A 146 19.58 32.84 24.54
N GLN A 147 19.64 34.15 24.79
CA GLN A 147 20.34 35.12 23.93
C GLN A 147 21.89 35.08 24.06
N LYS A 148 22.48 34.15 24.83
CA LYS A 148 23.93 34.06 25.08
C LYS A 148 24.45 32.61 25.03
N PRO A 149 25.69 32.38 24.50
CA PRO A 149 26.27 31.03 24.34
C PRO A 149 26.35 30.20 25.63
N GLN A 150 26.60 30.85 26.78
CA GLN A 150 26.76 30.17 28.08
C GLN A 150 25.50 29.41 28.53
N LYS A 151 24.30 29.91 28.20
CA LYS A 151 23.04 29.23 28.55
C LYS A 151 22.74 28.08 27.60
N ILE A 152 23.05 28.21 26.30
CA ILE A 152 22.88 27.13 25.32
C ILE A 152 23.76 25.93 25.68
N ARG A 153 25.01 26.18 26.09
CA ARG A 153 25.90 25.13 26.59
C ARG A 153 25.31 24.37 27.79
N GLN A 154 24.67 25.08 28.71
CA GLN A 154 24.02 24.45 29.87
C GLN A 154 22.89 23.52 29.41
N LEU A 155 22.03 23.98 28.51
CA LEU A 155 20.94 23.17 27.93
C LEU A 155 21.48 21.91 27.22
N ILE A 156 22.50 22.04 26.37
CA ILE A 156 23.08 20.87 25.68
C ILE A 156 23.68 19.87 26.69
N ASN A 157 24.31 20.38 27.76
CA ASN A 157 24.89 19.53 28.79
C ASN A 157 23.84 18.80 29.64
N GLU A 158 22.61 19.31 29.75
CA GLU A 158 21.51 18.64 30.47
C GLU A 158 21.12 17.31 29.81
N PHE A 159 21.26 17.19 28.49
CA PHE A 159 20.95 15.96 27.75
C PHE A 159 22.05 14.88 27.81
N ASN A 160 23.26 15.22 28.28
CA ASN A 160 24.37 14.27 28.40
C ASN A 160 24.69 13.47 27.11
N LEU A 161 24.66 14.16 25.96
CA LEU A 161 24.77 13.56 24.62
C LEU A 161 26.14 12.93 24.36
N LYS A 162 26.14 11.68 23.89
CA LYS A 162 27.36 10.89 23.60
C LYS A 162 27.70 10.84 22.11
N SER A 163 26.72 11.03 21.24
CA SER A 163 26.88 10.87 19.79
C SER A 163 26.26 12.03 19.01
N SER A 164 26.62 12.13 17.73
CA SER A 164 26.03 13.12 16.84
C SER A 164 24.56 12.82 16.54
N ILE A 165 24.16 11.54 16.55
CA ILE A 165 22.77 11.16 16.26
C ILE A 165 21.82 11.49 17.41
N GLU A 166 22.25 11.31 18.67
CA GLU A 166 21.50 11.79 19.84
C GLU A 166 21.30 13.31 19.80
N PHE A 167 22.31 14.05 19.30
CA PHE A 167 22.14 15.48 19.07
C PHE A 167 21.13 15.78 17.96
N ILE A 168 21.09 15.00 16.87
CA ILE A 168 20.07 15.16 15.82
C ILE A 168 18.67 14.94 16.40
N GLU A 169 18.46 13.94 17.26
CA GLU A 169 17.17 13.71 17.92
C GLU A 169 16.75 14.91 18.80
N VAL A 170 17.67 15.45 19.60
CA VAL A 170 17.42 16.67 20.40
C VAL A 170 17.19 17.89 19.49
N PHE A 171 17.88 17.95 18.36
CA PHE A 171 17.69 19.01 17.39
C PHE A 171 16.29 18.93 16.78
N GLU A 172 15.89 17.78 16.25
CA GLU A 172 14.59 17.57 15.61
C GLU A 172 13.43 17.80 16.58
N SER A 173 13.55 17.32 17.83
CA SER A 173 12.52 17.46 18.87
C SER A 173 12.44 18.83 19.53
N GLY A 174 13.43 19.72 19.33
CA GLY A 174 13.46 21.01 20.04
C GLY A 174 14.17 22.15 19.31
N PHE A 175 15.43 21.98 18.92
CA PHE A 175 16.17 23.10 18.31
C PHE A 175 15.74 23.42 16.86
N SER A 176 15.04 22.52 16.17
CA SER A 176 14.51 22.68 14.81
C SER A 176 13.50 23.83 14.70
N VAL A 177 12.84 24.17 15.80
CA VAL A 177 11.87 25.27 15.90
C VAL A 177 12.47 26.53 16.54
N ALA A 178 13.77 26.53 16.84
CA ALA A 178 14.45 27.72 17.35
C ALA A 178 14.42 28.86 16.31
N PRO A 179 14.29 30.13 16.74
CA PRO A 179 14.36 31.26 15.82
C PRO A 179 15.66 31.26 14.99
N PRO A 180 15.63 31.69 13.72
CA PRO A 180 16.81 31.67 12.84
C PRO A 180 18.03 32.39 13.42
N GLU A 181 17.82 33.43 14.24
CA GLU A 181 18.89 34.19 14.89
C GLU A 181 19.60 33.40 15.99
N VAL A 182 18.94 32.39 16.57
CA VAL A 182 19.49 31.55 17.63
C VAL A 182 20.38 30.45 17.04
N LEU A 183 20.07 29.98 15.84
CA LEU A 183 20.73 28.84 15.22
C LEU A 183 22.27 28.97 15.18
N PRO A 184 22.89 30.10 14.78
CA PRO A 184 24.35 30.24 14.80
C PRO A 184 24.98 30.02 16.19
N TYR A 185 24.30 30.40 17.27
CA TYR A 185 24.80 30.20 18.63
C TYR A 185 24.74 28.72 19.05
N ILE A 186 23.70 28.00 18.65
CA ILE A 186 23.59 26.54 18.85
C ILE A 186 24.74 25.86 18.11
N LEU A 187 24.91 26.14 16.81
CA LEU A 187 25.94 25.51 15.99
C LEU A 187 27.36 25.83 16.49
N THR A 188 27.59 27.04 17.00
CA THR A 188 28.89 27.43 17.59
C THR A 188 29.25 26.59 18.83
N GLU A 189 28.27 26.30 19.68
CA GLU A 189 28.48 25.44 20.86
C GLU A 189 28.66 23.97 20.45
N VAL A 190 27.88 23.48 19.48
CA VAL A 190 27.97 22.10 18.96
C VAL A 190 29.37 21.75 18.48
N VAL A 191 30.07 22.67 17.80
CA VAL A 191 31.46 22.45 17.31
C VAL A 191 32.44 22.10 18.41
N GLN A 192 32.17 22.51 19.66
CA GLN A 192 33.08 22.26 20.78
C GLN A 192 33.06 20.80 21.25
N TYR A 193 32.03 20.03 20.89
CA TYR A 193 31.88 18.65 21.31
C TYR A 193 32.64 17.68 20.39
N PRO A 194 33.10 16.52 20.91
CA PRO A 194 33.81 15.52 20.11
C PRO A 194 33.02 15.00 18.90
N TRP A 195 31.69 14.97 18.99
CA TRP A 195 30.78 14.56 17.91
C TRP A 195 30.31 15.73 17.03
N GLY A 196 30.75 16.97 17.33
CA GLY A 196 30.19 18.19 16.74
C GLY A 196 30.39 18.32 15.23
N ILE A 197 31.53 17.87 14.69
CA ILE A 197 31.79 17.89 13.24
C ILE A 197 30.84 16.95 12.50
N ASP A 198 30.57 15.77 13.07
CA ASP A 198 29.65 14.79 12.49
C ASP A 198 28.21 15.33 12.53
N ALA A 199 27.80 15.91 13.65
CA ALA A 199 26.48 16.53 13.81
C ALA A 199 26.25 17.65 12.79
N LEU A 200 27.22 18.55 12.60
CA LEU A 200 27.08 19.60 11.59
C LEU A 200 27.06 19.04 10.17
N LEU A 201 27.84 17.99 9.86
CA LEU A 201 27.80 17.34 8.54
C LEU A 201 26.43 16.72 8.28
N LEU A 202 25.85 16.04 9.26
CA LEU A 202 24.47 15.53 9.17
C LEU A 202 23.48 16.68 8.95
N LEU A 203 23.56 17.76 9.73
CA LEU A 203 22.69 18.93 9.55
C LEU A 203 22.83 19.61 8.18
N THR A 204 23.96 19.48 7.48
CA THR A 204 24.05 19.94 6.08
C THR A 204 23.10 19.19 5.12
N GLN A 205 22.58 18.06 5.54
CA GLN A 205 21.61 17.24 4.80
C GLN A 205 20.19 17.37 5.38
N TYR A 206 19.97 18.21 6.39
CA TYR A 206 18.66 18.48 6.96
C TYR A 206 17.69 19.00 5.90
N PHE A 207 16.39 18.71 6.02
CA PHE A 207 15.45 18.99 4.94
C PHE A 207 15.28 20.49 4.65
N GLU A 208 15.34 21.35 5.67
CA GLU A 208 15.32 22.80 5.50
C GLU A 208 16.68 23.33 5.04
N GLU A 209 16.71 23.99 3.88
CA GLU A 209 17.94 24.55 3.29
C GLU A 209 18.61 25.60 4.19
N SER A 210 17.83 26.36 4.97
CA SER A 210 18.35 27.38 5.90
C SER A 210 19.24 26.76 6.99
N VAL A 211 18.81 25.64 7.58
CA VAL A 211 19.58 24.90 8.59
C VAL A 211 20.82 24.28 7.96
N ALA A 212 20.66 23.70 6.77
CA ALA A 212 21.76 23.08 6.04
C ALA A 212 22.85 24.09 5.68
N LEU A 213 22.48 25.27 5.20
CA LEU A 213 23.40 26.34 4.84
C LEU A 213 24.10 26.92 6.06
N ALA A 214 23.38 27.20 7.15
CA ALA A 214 23.98 27.68 8.40
C ALA A 214 25.01 26.69 8.96
N SER A 215 24.70 25.39 8.89
CA SER A 215 25.61 24.31 9.29
C SER A 215 26.84 24.23 8.38
N ALA A 216 26.66 24.40 7.08
CA ALA A 216 27.75 24.45 6.11
C ALA A 216 28.69 25.65 6.34
N GLU A 217 28.14 26.84 6.57
CA GLU A 217 28.91 28.04 6.88
C GLU A 217 29.72 27.87 8.17
N MET A 218 29.10 27.30 9.22
CA MET A 218 29.79 26.99 10.47
C MET A 218 30.95 26.01 10.26
N LEU A 219 30.74 24.93 9.51
CA LEU A 219 31.80 23.97 9.16
C LEU A 219 32.96 24.59 8.36
N ASP A 220 32.66 25.52 7.44
CA ASP A 220 33.69 26.16 6.63
C ASP A 220 34.54 27.15 7.45
N GLN A 221 33.94 27.79 8.47
CA GLN A 221 34.61 28.66 9.44
C GLN A 221 35.46 27.90 10.47
N CYS A 222 35.16 26.62 10.72
CA CYS A 222 35.95 25.79 11.63
C CYS A 222 37.43 25.72 11.22
N PRO A 223 38.38 25.85 12.18
CA PRO A 223 39.79 25.67 11.88
C PRO A 223 40.05 24.24 11.39
N SER A 224 41.05 24.05 10.53
CA SER A 224 41.35 22.72 9.99
C SER A 224 41.60 21.69 11.10
N SER A 225 42.12 22.09 12.26
CA SER A 225 42.36 21.22 13.41
C SER A 225 41.08 20.68 14.07
N ALA A 226 39.92 21.30 13.86
CA ALA A 226 38.64 20.79 14.39
C ALA A 226 38.23 19.49 13.68
N TRP A 227 38.62 19.30 12.42
CA TRP A 227 38.31 18.10 11.61
C TRP A 227 38.94 16.81 12.14
N LYS A 228 39.84 16.89 13.15
CA LYS A 228 40.32 15.72 13.91
C LYS A 228 39.21 15.00 14.70
N ASN A 229 38.08 15.69 14.92
CA ASN A 229 36.91 15.19 15.60
C ASN A 229 35.94 14.47 14.64
N LEU A 230 36.13 14.58 13.32
CA LEU A 230 35.35 13.81 12.35
C LEU A 230 35.51 12.32 12.64
N SER A 231 34.41 11.61 12.84
CA SER A 231 34.46 10.19 13.18
C SER A 231 34.84 9.33 11.99
N TYR A 232 34.17 9.52 10.85
CA TYR A 232 34.34 8.69 9.66
C TYR A 232 34.51 9.58 8.43
N LEU A 233 35.60 9.38 7.67
CA LEU A 233 35.82 10.09 6.40
C LEU A 233 34.68 9.82 5.39
N GLN A 234 34.06 8.65 5.51
CA GLN A 234 32.95 8.21 4.68
C GLN A 234 31.70 9.08 4.84
N LEU A 235 31.45 9.67 6.01
CA LEU A 235 30.33 10.61 6.19
C LEU A 235 30.42 11.78 5.20
N VAL A 236 31.60 12.39 5.08
CA VAL A 236 31.83 13.48 4.10
C VAL A 236 31.65 12.99 2.67
N ASN A 237 32.05 11.75 2.36
CA ASN A 237 31.83 11.18 1.03
C ASN A 237 30.33 10.97 0.77
N LEU A 238 29.58 10.38 1.70
CA LEU A 238 28.15 10.15 1.55
C LEU A 238 27.39 11.47 1.39
N CYS A 239 27.65 12.48 2.23
CA CYS A 239 27.07 13.81 2.09
C CYS A 239 27.39 14.45 0.73
N ALA A 240 28.56 14.18 0.14
CA ALA A 240 28.91 14.69 -1.19
C ALA A 240 28.20 13.94 -2.33
N HIS A 241 27.97 12.62 -2.19
CA HIS A 241 27.31 11.80 -3.20
C HIS A 241 25.79 11.99 -3.19
N PHE A 242 25.18 12.06 -2.00
CA PHE A 242 23.74 12.15 -1.79
C PHE A 242 23.31 13.54 -1.30
N ASN A 243 24.03 14.57 -1.75
CA ASN A 243 23.84 15.95 -1.33
C ASN A 243 22.42 16.45 -1.61
N ARG A 244 21.65 16.76 -0.56
CA ARG A 244 20.28 17.28 -0.67
C ARG A 244 20.22 18.68 -1.28
N HIS A 245 21.09 19.60 -0.83
CA HIS A 245 21.01 21.03 -1.15
C HIS A 245 22.11 21.51 -2.09
N PRO A 246 21.80 21.95 -3.32
CA PRO A 246 22.83 22.44 -4.25
C PRO A 246 23.72 23.57 -3.69
N SER A 247 23.20 24.38 -2.77
CA SER A 247 23.92 25.46 -2.06
C SER A 247 25.06 24.96 -1.18
N VAL A 248 25.03 23.71 -0.71
CA VAL A 248 26.07 23.09 0.13
C VAL A 248 27.20 22.47 -0.72
N LYS A 249 26.91 22.07 -1.96
CA LYS A 249 27.86 21.39 -2.86
C LYS A 249 29.21 22.12 -3.06
N PRO A 250 29.29 23.46 -3.14
CA PRO A 250 30.56 24.19 -3.29
C PRO A 250 31.57 23.98 -2.16
N TYR A 251 31.11 23.59 -0.96
CA TYR A 251 31.97 23.41 0.21
C TYR A 251 32.66 22.03 0.24
N MET A 252 32.05 21.01 -0.36
CA MET A 252 32.45 19.59 -0.26
C MET A 252 33.91 19.32 -0.61
N LYS A 253 34.44 19.95 -1.67
CA LYS A 253 35.84 19.76 -2.08
C LYS A 253 36.83 20.21 -1.01
N ARG A 254 36.55 21.34 -0.33
CA ARG A 254 37.40 21.86 0.74
C ARG A 254 37.31 20.98 1.98
N TRP A 255 36.10 20.58 2.35
CA TRP A 255 35.86 19.69 3.48
C TRP A 255 36.52 18.34 3.33
N LYS A 256 36.41 17.71 2.15
CA LYS A 256 37.11 16.44 1.87
C LYS A 256 38.62 16.57 2.06
N LYS A 257 39.22 17.68 1.60
CA LYS A 257 40.65 17.95 1.83
C LYS A 257 40.99 18.11 3.31
N ARG A 258 40.17 18.83 4.09
CA ARG A 258 40.35 19.01 5.54
C ARG A 258 40.18 17.67 6.27
N ALA A 259 39.14 16.92 5.97
CA ALA A 259 38.86 15.60 6.52
C ALA A 259 40.02 14.62 6.28
N MET A 260 40.52 14.53 5.04
CA MET A 260 41.65 13.64 4.71
C MET A 260 42.93 13.99 5.47
N ALA A 261 43.18 15.27 5.77
CA ALA A 261 44.38 15.70 6.49
C ALA A 261 44.36 15.33 7.98
N HIS A 262 43.18 15.07 8.56
CA HIS A 262 43.00 14.79 9.99
C HIS A 262 42.33 13.42 10.25
N HIS A 263 42.15 12.63 9.20
CA HIS A 263 41.48 11.33 9.27
C HIS A 263 42.24 10.35 10.18
N LYS A 264 41.48 9.64 11.00
CA LYS A 264 41.95 8.49 11.79
C LYS A 264 41.14 7.27 11.38
N ALA A 265 41.83 6.16 11.15
CA ALA A 265 41.16 4.88 10.95
C ALA A 265 40.37 4.53 12.22
N ARG A 266 39.09 4.20 12.05
CA ARG A 266 38.22 3.65 13.09
C ARG A 266 37.79 2.26 12.67
N ALA A 267 37.43 1.44 13.65
CA ALA A 267 36.79 0.15 13.38
C ALA A 267 35.46 0.40 12.66
N ALA A 268 35.15 -0.45 11.69
CA ALA A 268 33.83 -0.47 11.07
C ALA A 268 32.79 -0.99 12.08
N ALA A 269 31.54 -0.63 11.85
CA ALA A 269 30.41 -1.16 12.60
C ALA A 269 30.34 -2.69 12.49
N GLU A 270 29.90 -3.34 13.57
CA GLU A 270 29.64 -4.78 13.60
C GLU A 270 28.13 -5.01 13.51
N ILE A 271 27.69 -5.84 12.56
CA ILE A 271 26.28 -6.23 12.41
C ILE A 271 26.16 -7.69 12.84
N TYR A 272 25.31 -7.96 13.83
CA TYR A 272 25.22 -9.29 14.46
C TYR A 272 24.04 -10.11 13.98
N GLU A 273 22.94 -9.43 13.67
CA GLU A 273 21.65 -10.06 13.44
C GLU A 273 20.90 -9.24 12.40
N ILE A 274 20.40 -9.88 11.34
CA ILE A 274 19.58 -9.23 10.31
C ILE A 274 18.39 -10.14 10.00
N TYR A 275 17.21 -9.55 9.94
CA TYR A 275 15.99 -10.14 9.41
C TYR A 275 15.55 -9.34 8.19
N ALA A 276 15.31 -10.01 7.06
CA ALA A 276 14.86 -9.38 5.82
C ALA A 276 13.54 -10.00 5.35
N SER A 277 12.59 -9.18 4.91
CA SER A 277 11.37 -9.63 4.27
C SER A 277 11.60 -9.87 2.78
N GLU A 278 10.71 -10.61 2.12
CA GLU A 278 10.64 -10.64 0.65
C GLU A 278 10.22 -9.26 0.09
N VAL A 279 10.40 -9.07 -1.22
CA VAL A 279 9.90 -7.87 -1.92
C VAL A 279 8.40 -7.98 -2.15
N ASP A 280 7.65 -6.95 -1.75
CA ASP A 280 6.21 -6.86 -1.95
C ASP A 280 5.82 -6.36 -3.36
N GLY A 281 4.51 -6.20 -3.57
CA GLY A 281 3.92 -5.68 -4.81
C GLY A 281 4.31 -4.25 -5.15
N ASN A 282 4.68 -3.46 -4.13
CA ASN A 282 5.07 -2.06 -4.25
C ASN A 282 6.55 -1.88 -4.60
N ASP A 283 7.31 -2.97 -4.74
CA ASP A 283 8.77 -2.98 -4.88
C ASP A 283 9.51 -2.55 -3.62
N CYS A 284 8.91 -2.82 -2.46
CA CYS A 284 9.49 -2.54 -1.15
C CYS A 284 9.86 -3.85 -0.43
N ALA A 285 10.96 -3.82 0.30
CA ALA A 285 11.32 -4.86 1.26
C ALA A 285 11.73 -4.20 2.58
N SER A 286 11.39 -4.84 3.69
CA SER A 286 11.72 -4.36 5.03
C SER A 286 12.85 -5.20 5.60
N MET A 287 13.68 -4.57 6.43
CA MET A 287 14.63 -5.30 7.25
C MET A 287 14.76 -4.69 8.64
N MET A 288 15.14 -5.53 9.59
CA MET A 288 15.51 -5.15 10.94
C MET A 288 16.86 -5.77 11.29
N MET A 289 17.71 -5.04 11.99
CA MET A 289 19.03 -5.54 12.37
C MET A 289 19.48 -5.03 13.75
N LYS A 290 20.37 -5.80 14.39
CA LYS A 290 21.17 -5.33 15.51
C LYS A 290 22.56 -4.95 15.05
N VAL A 291 22.97 -3.74 15.39
CA VAL A 291 24.24 -3.17 14.98
C VAL A 291 24.96 -2.53 16.17
N MET A 292 26.25 -2.77 16.27
CA MET A 292 27.14 -2.07 17.21
C MET A 292 27.78 -0.88 16.53
N LEU A 293 27.43 0.32 17.00
CA LEU A 293 27.99 1.59 16.56
C LEU A 293 28.71 2.23 17.76
N ASN A 294 30.01 2.52 17.62
CA ASN A 294 30.81 3.14 18.69
C ASN A 294 30.70 2.44 20.08
N ASN A 295 30.69 1.10 20.12
CA ASN A 295 30.55 0.29 21.34
C ASN A 295 29.19 0.41 22.06
N GLN A 296 28.16 0.85 21.35
CA GLN A 296 26.78 0.82 21.81
C GLN A 296 25.95 0.00 20.82
N GLU A 297 25.07 -0.85 21.35
CA GLU A 297 24.12 -1.63 20.56
C GLU A 297 22.94 -0.74 20.16
N TYR A 298 22.53 -0.85 18.90
CA TYR A 298 21.36 -0.21 18.35
C TYR A 298 20.50 -1.26 17.64
N GLN A 299 19.20 -1.03 17.63
CA GLN A 299 18.30 -1.72 16.73
C GLN A 299 17.93 -0.80 15.57
N LEU A 300 18.14 -1.25 14.35
CA LEU A 300 17.83 -0.49 13.15
C LEU A 300 16.74 -1.19 12.34
N SER A 301 15.72 -0.45 11.93
CA SER A 301 14.76 -0.87 10.90
C SER A 301 14.95 -0.02 9.64
N MET A 302 14.71 -0.64 8.48
CA MET A 302 14.86 0.05 7.21
C MET A 302 13.91 -0.50 6.15
N MET A 303 13.33 0.40 5.36
CA MET A 303 12.55 0.08 4.18
C MET A 303 13.37 0.35 2.91
N LEU A 304 13.59 -0.72 2.14
CA LEU A 304 14.27 -0.73 0.86
C LEU A 304 13.24 -0.61 -0.26
N ASP A 305 13.22 0.50 -0.99
CA ASP A 305 12.42 0.69 -2.19
C ASP A 305 13.31 0.55 -3.43
N PHE A 306 13.06 -0.49 -4.22
CA PHE A 306 13.83 -0.78 -5.44
C PHE A 306 13.58 0.23 -6.57
N LYS A 307 12.64 1.17 -6.39
CA LYS A 307 12.41 2.30 -7.29
C LYS A 307 13.08 3.58 -6.83
N SER A 308 13.26 3.81 -5.52
CA SER A 308 13.69 5.12 -4.98
C SER A 308 14.88 5.10 -4.01
N GLY A 309 15.32 3.92 -3.56
CA GLY A 309 16.42 3.74 -2.62
C GLY A 309 15.95 3.39 -1.21
N ILE A 310 16.63 3.89 -0.18
CA ILE A 310 16.20 3.80 1.21
C ILE A 310 15.07 4.80 1.41
N ARG A 311 13.87 4.30 1.74
CA ARG A 311 12.68 5.14 1.92
C ARG A 311 12.55 5.63 3.36
N GLU A 312 12.85 4.75 4.31
CA GLU A 312 12.76 5.03 5.75
C GLU A 312 13.85 4.25 6.47
N SER A 313 14.46 4.89 7.46
CA SER A 313 15.39 4.25 8.40
C SER A 313 15.09 4.78 9.80
N MET A 314 14.91 3.86 10.75
CA MET A 314 14.77 4.19 12.15
C MET A 314 15.90 3.54 12.92
N LEU A 315 16.51 4.31 13.82
CA LEU A 315 17.59 3.86 14.68
C LEU A 315 17.11 3.96 16.14
N ASN A 316 16.82 2.83 16.77
CA ASN A 316 16.53 2.79 18.20
C ASN A 316 17.83 2.73 19.00
N ILE A 317 18.08 3.80 19.76
CA ILE A 317 19.30 4.04 20.55
C ILE A 317 19.38 3.18 21.81
N ASP A 318 18.22 2.77 22.35
CA ASP A 318 18.10 1.94 23.56
C ASP A 318 16.98 0.91 23.36
N PRO A 319 17.24 -0.18 22.61
CA PRO A 319 16.22 -1.18 22.32
C PRO A 319 15.75 -1.90 23.59
N ASP A 320 14.46 -1.79 23.86
CA ASP A 320 13.76 -2.36 25.01
C ASP A 320 13.26 -3.79 24.77
N GLN A 321 13.17 -4.20 23.49
CA GLN A 321 12.68 -5.52 23.07
C GLN A 321 13.61 -6.15 22.01
N PRO A 322 13.72 -7.48 21.97
CA PRO A 322 14.47 -8.17 20.92
C PRO A 322 13.67 -8.22 19.59
N ILE A 323 14.38 -8.21 18.45
CA ILE A 323 13.75 -8.20 17.12
C ILE A 323 12.71 -9.30 16.92
N PRO A 324 12.94 -10.59 17.30
CA PRO A 324 11.92 -11.62 17.15
C PRO A 324 10.57 -11.30 17.80
N GLU A 325 10.57 -10.69 19.00
CA GLU A 325 9.33 -10.29 19.69
C GLU A 325 8.62 -9.15 18.95
N LEU A 326 9.37 -8.22 18.35
CA LEU A 326 8.80 -7.17 17.51
C LEU A 326 8.20 -7.73 16.23
N LEU A 327 8.85 -8.72 15.61
CA LEU A 327 8.35 -9.38 14.41
C LEU A 327 7.05 -10.14 14.68
N GLU A 328 6.88 -10.74 15.86
CA GLU A 328 5.62 -11.38 16.27
C GLU A 328 4.46 -10.38 16.45
N GLN A 329 4.76 -9.10 16.72
CA GLN A 329 3.77 -8.04 16.85
C GLN A 329 3.35 -7.45 15.48
N LEU A 330 4.16 -7.66 14.43
CA LEU A 330 3.82 -7.24 13.07
C LEU A 330 2.72 -8.12 12.48
N SER A 331 1.98 -7.60 11.51
CA SER A 331 0.93 -8.35 10.81
C SER A 331 1.44 -9.70 10.33
N SER A 332 0.62 -10.76 10.46
CA SER A 332 0.94 -12.14 10.04
C SER A 332 1.33 -12.29 8.57
N ASP A 333 1.16 -11.25 7.76
CA ASP A 333 1.32 -11.29 6.30
C ASP A 333 2.76 -11.01 5.83
N ILE A 334 3.62 -10.44 6.69
CA ILE A 334 5.01 -10.12 6.34
C ILE A 334 5.96 -11.13 7.01
N ASN A 335 6.48 -12.06 6.20
CA ASN A 335 7.45 -13.03 6.67
C ASN A 335 8.87 -12.45 6.61
N PHE A 336 9.54 -12.43 7.75
CA PHE A 336 10.94 -12.04 7.88
C PHE A 336 11.84 -13.27 8.00
N THR A 337 12.93 -13.27 7.23
CA THR A 337 13.92 -14.35 7.21
C THR A 337 15.22 -13.90 7.87
N PRO A 338 15.76 -14.64 8.85
CA PRO A 338 17.08 -14.36 9.40
C PRO A 338 18.18 -14.64 8.36
N VAL A 339 19.01 -13.64 8.07
CA VAL A 339 20.07 -13.69 7.06
C VAL A 339 21.42 -13.27 7.64
N SER A 340 22.51 -13.74 7.02
CA SER A 340 23.87 -13.33 7.35
C SER A 340 24.13 -11.86 6.97
N PRO A 341 25.02 -11.13 7.67
CA PRO A 341 25.44 -9.78 7.28
C PRO A 341 25.99 -9.64 5.86
N ASP A 342 26.51 -10.73 5.26
CA ASP A 342 26.96 -10.73 3.87
C ASP A 342 25.83 -10.44 2.89
N TRP A 343 24.58 -10.70 3.27
CA TRP A 343 23.41 -10.32 2.48
C TRP A 343 23.36 -8.80 2.30
N LEU A 344 23.46 -8.03 3.38
CA LEU A 344 23.39 -6.57 3.33
C LEU A 344 24.55 -6.00 2.53
N LYS A 345 25.74 -6.61 2.65
CA LYS A 345 26.91 -6.27 1.84
C LYS A 345 26.63 -6.33 0.34
N GLN A 346 25.80 -7.28 -0.13
CA GLN A 346 25.43 -7.36 -1.54
C GLN A 346 24.29 -6.41 -1.91
N ILE A 347 23.29 -6.25 -1.03
CA ILE A 347 22.06 -5.50 -1.32
C ILE A 347 22.24 -3.98 -1.21
N LEU A 348 22.99 -3.51 -0.21
CA LEU A 348 23.16 -2.07 0.02
C LEU A 348 23.79 -1.32 -1.17
N PRO A 349 24.84 -1.82 -1.85
CA PRO A 349 25.34 -1.24 -3.11
C PRO A 349 24.27 -1.06 -4.18
N TRP A 350 23.37 -2.03 -4.31
CA TRP A 350 22.27 -1.98 -5.27
C TRP A 350 21.28 -0.88 -4.90
N ILE A 351 20.81 -0.85 -3.65
CA ILE A 351 19.88 0.19 -3.18
C ILE A 351 20.47 1.59 -3.31
N LEU A 352 21.75 1.77 -2.96
CA LEU A 352 22.44 3.05 -3.12
C LEU A 352 22.61 3.48 -4.58
N SER A 353 22.69 2.53 -5.52
CA SER A 353 22.65 2.82 -6.96
C SER A 353 21.28 3.30 -7.41
N VAL A 354 20.20 2.70 -6.92
CA VAL A 354 18.83 3.18 -7.16
C VAL A 354 18.68 4.61 -6.65
N GLN A 355 19.10 4.85 -5.41
CA GLN A 355 19.10 6.17 -4.75
C GLN A 355 19.86 7.22 -5.57
N GLN A 356 21.09 6.88 -6.00
CA GLN A 356 21.94 7.77 -6.79
C GLN A 356 21.31 8.10 -8.16
N ASN A 357 20.76 7.10 -8.84
CA ASN A 357 20.14 7.26 -10.16
C ASN A 357 18.87 8.12 -10.10
N LYS A 358 18.12 8.04 -8.99
CA LYS A 358 16.94 8.88 -8.74
C LYS A 358 17.28 10.26 -8.17
N ASN A 359 18.54 10.49 -7.79
CA ASN A 359 18.98 11.71 -7.12
C ASN A 359 18.15 12.00 -5.84
N THR A 360 17.81 10.95 -5.10
CA THR A 360 17.13 11.04 -3.81
C THR A 360 18.15 11.21 -2.68
N PRO A 361 17.98 12.18 -1.77
CA PRO A 361 18.90 12.35 -0.64
C PRO A 361 18.74 11.20 0.36
N LEU A 362 19.81 10.84 1.07
CA LEU A 362 19.71 9.96 2.24
C LEU A 362 19.19 10.75 3.44
N ASP A 363 18.41 10.12 4.30
CA ASP A 363 18.03 10.69 5.59
C ASP A 363 19.22 10.71 6.57
N LEU A 364 19.06 11.44 7.68
CA LEU A 364 20.13 11.67 8.63
C LEU A 364 20.57 10.39 9.36
N TYR A 365 19.62 9.51 9.70
CA TYR A 365 19.90 8.25 10.36
C TYR A 365 20.68 7.32 9.41
N SER A 366 20.22 7.19 8.16
CA SER A 366 20.92 6.46 7.10
C SER A 366 22.35 6.95 6.91
N LEU A 367 22.57 8.25 6.80
CA LEU A 367 23.91 8.82 6.69
C LEU A 367 24.79 8.46 7.89
N TYR A 368 24.25 8.51 9.10
CA TYR A 368 25.00 8.24 10.33
C TYR A 368 25.46 6.79 10.43
N TRP A 369 24.59 5.80 10.20
CA TRP A 369 24.98 4.39 10.37
C TRP A 369 25.75 3.86 9.15
N ILE A 370 25.37 4.23 7.92
CA ILE A 370 26.07 3.81 6.69
C ILE A 370 27.51 4.34 6.66
N ALA A 371 27.75 5.55 7.21
CA ALA A 371 29.10 6.12 7.33
C ALA A 371 30.07 5.27 8.16
N GLN A 372 29.57 4.32 8.95
CA GLN A 372 30.36 3.47 9.83
C GLN A 372 30.62 2.09 9.23
N LEU A 373 29.99 1.76 8.10
CA LEU A 373 30.20 0.49 7.39
C LEU A 373 31.51 0.52 6.59
N PRO A 374 32.06 -0.65 6.20
CA PRO A 374 33.17 -0.70 5.26
C PRO A 374 32.84 0.01 3.94
N ILE A 375 33.82 0.71 3.37
CA ILE A 375 33.60 1.56 2.19
C ILE A 375 33.10 0.77 0.96
N ASP A 376 33.50 -0.49 0.83
CA ASP A 376 33.09 -1.42 -0.23
C ASP A 376 31.61 -1.78 -0.17
N TRP A 377 30.96 -1.69 0.99
CA TRP A 377 29.51 -1.93 1.14
C TRP A 377 28.67 -0.75 0.63
N THR A 378 29.30 0.41 0.46
CA THR A 378 28.60 1.68 0.20
C THR A 378 28.90 2.25 -1.17
N GLN A 379 29.66 1.53 -2.00
CA GLN A 379 29.87 1.90 -3.39
C GLN A 379 28.63 1.53 -4.20
N PRO A 380 27.93 2.49 -4.84
CA PRO A 380 26.76 2.19 -5.64
C PRO A 380 27.08 1.22 -6.80
N GLU A 381 26.30 0.16 -6.93
CA GLU A 381 26.42 -0.85 -7.99
C GLU A 381 25.05 -1.12 -8.60
N ALA A 382 24.87 -0.88 -9.90
CA ALA A 382 23.56 -1.10 -10.53
C ALA A 382 23.21 -2.60 -10.64
N PHE A 383 21.92 -2.91 -10.65
CA PHE A 383 21.46 -4.27 -10.90
C PHE A 383 21.89 -4.78 -12.27
N ASP A 384 22.53 -5.94 -12.28
CA ASP A 384 22.87 -6.70 -13.48
C ASP A 384 22.73 -8.20 -13.18
N LEU A 385 21.84 -8.89 -13.91
CA LEU A 385 21.49 -10.28 -13.61
C LEU A 385 22.70 -11.23 -13.76
N GLU A 386 23.60 -10.99 -14.70
CA GLU A 386 24.78 -11.83 -14.91
C GLU A 386 25.78 -11.68 -13.76
N GLN A 387 26.05 -10.44 -13.32
CA GLN A 387 26.88 -10.18 -12.14
C GLN A 387 26.27 -10.79 -10.87
N TRP A 388 24.96 -10.66 -10.68
CA TRP A 388 24.26 -11.28 -9.55
C TRP A 388 24.29 -12.81 -9.61
N SER A 389 24.17 -13.39 -10.80
CA SER A 389 24.31 -14.84 -11.00
C SER A 389 25.68 -15.34 -10.55
N GLN A 390 26.75 -14.58 -10.85
CA GLN A 390 28.10 -14.90 -10.36
C GLN A 390 28.20 -14.76 -8.84
N LYS A 391 27.73 -13.64 -8.27
CA LYS A 391 27.73 -13.39 -6.81
C LYS A 391 27.01 -14.49 -6.02
N LEU A 392 25.89 -14.98 -6.55
CA LEU A 392 25.06 -15.99 -5.89
C LEU A 392 25.46 -17.44 -6.20
N SER A 393 26.49 -17.64 -7.05
CA SER A 393 26.97 -18.96 -7.48
C SER A 393 25.90 -19.76 -8.24
N TYR A 394 25.26 -19.12 -9.22
CA TYR A 394 24.20 -19.73 -10.03
C TYR A 394 24.71 -20.94 -10.83
N GLU A 395 24.00 -22.06 -10.72
CA GLU A 395 24.30 -23.29 -11.45
C GLU A 395 23.25 -23.56 -12.52
N VAL A 396 23.57 -23.31 -13.79
CA VAL A 396 22.64 -23.52 -14.90
C VAL A 396 22.25 -24.99 -15.01
N ASN A 397 20.95 -25.28 -14.98
CA ASN A 397 20.39 -26.60 -15.23
C ASN A 397 19.16 -26.51 -16.15
N PRO A 398 19.27 -26.90 -17.44
CA PRO A 398 18.18 -26.74 -18.41
C PRO A 398 16.87 -27.42 -18.02
N LYS A 399 16.95 -28.58 -17.34
CA LYS A 399 15.76 -29.30 -16.89
C LYS A 399 15.08 -28.58 -15.73
N ARG A 400 15.86 -28.04 -14.79
CA ARG A 400 15.34 -27.25 -13.67
C ARG A 400 14.76 -25.94 -14.17
N GLN A 401 15.47 -25.24 -15.05
CA GLN A 401 14.99 -24.01 -15.71
C GLN A 401 13.64 -24.22 -16.38
N GLU A 402 13.51 -25.28 -17.19
CA GLU A 402 12.25 -25.59 -17.86
C GLU A 402 11.13 -25.94 -16.88
N ASN A 403 11.42 -26.70 -15.83
CA ASN A 403 10.46 -27.03 -14.78
C ASN A 403 10.01 -25.79 -14.00
N SER A 404 10.93 -24.92 -13.58
CA SER A 404 10.64 -23.67 -12.89
C SER A 404 9.81 -22.74 -13.75
N ARG A 405 10.19 -22.56 -15.03
CA ARG A 405 9.47 -21.76 -16.03
C ARG A 405 8.02 -22.24 -16.21
N LEU A 406 7.79 -23.54 -16.28
CA LEU A 406 6.46 -24.12 -16.47
C LEU A 406 5.64 -24.21 -15.18
N GLY A 407 6.27 -23.97 -14.03
CA GLY A 407 5.65 -24.07 -12.72
C GLY A 407 5.51 -25.50 -12.18
N TYR A 408 6.29 -26.45 -12.71
CA TYR A 408 6.27 -27.87 -12.29
C TYR A 408 7.19 -28.19 -11.11
N ALA A 409 8.02 -27.24 -10.66
CA ALA A 409 8.72 -27.41 -9.40
C ALA A 409 7.69 -27.43 -8.27
N ASN A 410 7.75 -28.44 -7.38
CA ASN A 410 6.93 -28.53 -6.18
C ASN A 410 7.05 -27.21 -5.37
N TYR A 411 6.18 -26.24 -5.64
CA TYR A 411 6.04 -25.02 -4.85
C TYR A 411 5.20 -25.36 -3.61
N GLY A 412 5.73 -26.27 -2.80
CA GLY A 412 5.29 -26.44 -1.43
C GLY A 412 5.71 -25.20 -0.65
N HIS A 413 4.73 -24.47 -0.15
CA HIS A 413 4.77 -23.46 0.91
C HIS A 413 5.62 -22.18 0.77
N ASN A 414 6.66 -22.07 -0.09
CA ASN A 414 7.53 -20.86 -0.08
C ASN A 414 7.49 -19.95 -1.33
N VAL A 415 7.07 -20.42 -2.52
CA VAL A 415 6.99 -19.56 -3.74
C VAL A 415 5.59 -18.95 -3.94
N GLN A 416 4.60 -19.41 -3.19
CA GLN A 416 3.37 -18.65 -2.93
C GLN A 416 3.49 -18.00 -1.55
N SER A 417 4.56 -17.24 -1.31
CA SER A 417 4.55 -16.38 -0.14
C SER A 417 3.39 -15.40 -0.27
N SER A 418 2.77 -15.04 0.85
CA SER A 418 1.78 -13.94 0.93
C SER A 418 2.27 -12.71 0.16
N LEU A 419 3.57 -12.41 0.22
CA LEU A 419 4.19 -11.30 -0.47
C LEU A 419 4.23 -11.46 -2.00
N MET A 420 4.43 -12.66 -2.56
CA MET A 420 4.30 -12.84 -4.03
C MET A 420 2.86 -12.67 -4.49
N MET A 421 1.87 -13.00 -3.65
CA MET A 421 0.46 -12.71 -3.95
C MET A 421 0.14 -11.21 -3.95
N THR A 422 1.03 -10.35 -3.46
CA THR A 422 0.87 -8.89 -3.60
C THR A 422 1.37 -8.37 -4.95
N TRP A 423 2.02 -9.20 -5.78
CA TRP A 423 2.57 -8.80 -7.09
C TRP A 423 1.51 -8.63 -8.19
N LEU A 424 0.25 -8.44 -7.80
CA LEU A 424 -0.89 -8.27 -8.67
C LEU A 424 -0.75 -6.95 -9.45
N PRO A 425 -1.34 -6.87 -10.66
CA PRO A 425 -1.39 -5.64 -11.41
C PRO A 425 -2.26 -4.60 -10.69
N PRO A 426 -1.92 -3.30 -10.82
CA PRO A 426 -2.84 -2.23 -10.44
C PRO A 426 -4.21 -2.37 -11.13
N GLU A 427 -5.26 -1.89 -10.47
CA GLU A 427 -6.65 -1.98 -10.94
C GLU A 427 -6.85 -1.49 -12.39
N GLU A 428 -6.13 -0.43 -12.78
CA GLU A 428 -6.22 0.12 -14.14
C GLU A 428 -5.84 -0.87 -15.26
N TYR A 429 -5.02 -1.88 -14.97
CA TYR A 429 -4.67 -2.94 -15.91
C TYR A 429 -5.75 -4.03 -15.92
N LEU A 430 -6.36 -4.30 -14.77
CA LEU A 430 -7.47 -5.25 -14.63
C LEU A 430 -8.69 -4.75 -15.42
N LEU A 431 -9.05 -3.47 -15.29
CA LEU A 431 -10.14 -2.85 -16.04
C LEU A 431 -9.92 -2.85 -17.57
N LYS A 432 -8.67 -2.90 -18.04
CA LYS A 432 -8.31 -2.99 -19.46
C LYS A 432 -8.25 -4.43 -19.98
N ALA A 433 -8.04 -5.40 -19.10
CA ALA A 433 -7.92 -6.81 -19.44
C ALA A 433 -9.31 -7.45 -19.53
N LYS A 434 -9.57 -8.24 -20.58
CA LYS A 434 -10.85 -8.98 -20.68
C LYS A 434 -10.80 -10.35 -20.03
N LYS A 435 -9.59 -10.87 -19.81
CA LYS A 435 -9.30 -12.21 -19.30
C LYS A 435 -7.89 -12.26 -18.71
N PRO A 436 -7.58 -13.20 -17.79
CA PRO A 436 -6.28 -13.29 -17.10
C PRO A 436 -5.08 -13.21 -18.05
N ARG A 437 -5.11 -13.96 -19.15
CA ARG A 437 -4.04 -13.99 -20.15
C ARG A 437 -3.70 -12.63 -20.80
N ASP A 438 -4.61 -11.66 -20.77
CA ASP A 438 -4.32 -10.32 -21.30
C ASP A 438 -3.31 -9.58 -20.41
N LEU A 439 -3.31 -9.84 -19.09
CA LEU A 439 -2.37 -9.25 -18.12
C LEU A 439 -0.92 -9.67 -18.37
N LEU A 440 -0.71 -10.86 -18.93
CA LEU A 440 0.63 -11.36 -19.26
C LEU A 440 1.38 -10.34 -20.12
N LYS A 441 0.72 -9.81 -21.16
CA LYS A 441 1.31 -8.80 -22.05
C LYS A 441 1.16 -7.39 -21.50
N LEU A 442 -0.01 -7.05 -20.94
CA LEU A 442 -0.33 -5.68 -20.51
C LEU A 442 0.50 -5.22 -19.32
N TYR A 443 0.84 -6.13 -18.40
CA TYR A 443 1.52 -5.80 -17.15
C TYR A 443 2.79 -6.63 -16.95
N TYR A 444 2.69 -7.96 -16.89
CA TYR A 444 3.80 -8.78 -16.40
C TYR A 444 5.03 -8.75 -17.31
N TYR A 445 4.90 -9.14 -18.59
CA TYR A 445 6.02 -9.13 -19.53
C TYR A 445 6.47 -7.72 -19.91
N ALA A 446 5.61 -6.71 -19.78
CA ALA A 446 5.98 -5.31 -19.95
C ALA A 446 6.91 -4.81 -18.83
N ASN A 447 6.80 -5.39 -17.64
CA ASN A 447 7.59 -5.05 -16.45
C ASN A 447 8.56 -6.17 -16.03
N LYS A 448 8.96 -7.04 -16.98
CA LYS A 448 9.75 -8.24 -16.70
C LYS A 448 11.08 -7.98 -15.97
N ASP A 449 11.71 -6.84 -16.21
CA ASP A 449 12.99 -6.49 -15.58
C ASP A 449 12.81 -6.23 -14.07
N ILE A 450 11.67 -5.64 -13.67
CA ILE A 450 11.32 -5.44 -12.26
C ILE A 450 11.15 -6.79 -11.57
N PHE A 451 10.37 -7.70 -12.17
CA PHE A 451 10.17 -9.04 -11.61
C PHE A 451 11.45 -9.88 -11.55
N ALA A 452 12.34 -9.74 -12.53
CA ALA A 452 13.65 -10.39 -12.47
C ALA A 452 14.50 -9.85 -11.31
N GLY A 453 14.42 -8.54 -11.02
CA GLY A 453 14.99 -7.93 -9.82
C GLY A 453 14.43 -8.55 -8.54
N ARG A 454 13.10 -8.61 -8.40
CA ARG A 454 12.44 -9.21 -7.23
C ARG A 454 12.88 -10.66 -7.00
N LEU A 455 12.88 -11.47 -8.06
CA LEU A 455 13.33 -12.87 -8.00
C LEU A 455 14.81 -12.99 -7.62
N THR A 456 15.67 -12.11 -8.13
CA THR A 456 17.09 -12.10 -7.78
C THR A 456 17.32 -11.71 -6.32
N TYR A 457 16.50 -10.80 -5.79
CA TYR A 457 16.50 -10.46 -4.37
C TYR A 457 16.09 -11.66 -3.50
N SER A 458 15.00 -12.36 -3.84
CA SER A 458 14.60 -13.60 -3.15
C SER A 458 15.70 -14.66 -3.20
N ALA A 459 16.40 -14.78 -4.34
CA ALA A 459 17.56 -15.66 -4.46
C ALA A 459 18.69 -15.28 -3.50
N ALA A 460 18.91 -13.98 -3.25
CA ALA A 460 19.88 -13.49 -2.29
C ALA A 460 19.45 -13.80 -0.85
N ILE A 461 18.18 -13.63 -0.48
CA ILE A 461 17.68 -14.04 0.84
C ILE A 461 17.97 -15.53 1.06
N GLU A 462 17.57 -16.39 0.13
CA GLU A 462 17.80 -17.84 0.22
C GLU A 462 19.29 -18.20 0.34
N LYS A 463 20.17 -17.48 -0.39
CA LYS A 463 21.61 -17.75 -0.39
C LYS A 463 22.24 -17.47 0.97
N TYR A 464 21.79 -16.43 1.65
CA TYR A 464 22.37 -15.92 2.89
C TYR A 464 21.53 -16.24 4.13
N LYS A 465 20.43 -16.98 3.98
CA LYS A 465 19.58 -17.46 5.08
C LYS A 465 20.39 -18.26 6.08
N LEU A 466 20.17 -18.01 7.38
CA LEU A 466 20.94 -18.66 8.46
C LEU A 466 20.41 -20.06 8.83
N SER A 467 19.20 -20.44 8.42
CA SER A 467 18.63 -21.76 8.72
C SER A 467 19.25 -22.87 7.87
N SER A 468 19.71 -23.96 8.49
CA SER A 468 20.33 -25.10 7.82
C SER A 468 19.39 -26.24 7.44
N GLU A 469 18.12 -26.19 7.85
CA GLU A 469 17.18 -27.32 7.73
C GLU A 469 16.32 -27.31 6.46
N GLU A 470 16.26 -26.19 5.75
CA GLU A 470 15.44 -26.03 4.55
C GLU A 470 16.25 -26.13 3.25
N ARG A 471 15.58 -26.57 2.19
CA ARG A 471 16.15 -26.57 0.83
C ARG A 471 16.40 -25.12 0.39
N CYS A 472 17.66 -24.77 0.13
CA CYS A 472 18.05 -23.50 -0.48
C CYS A 472 17.48 -23.37 -1.91
N LEU A 473 16.67 -22.34 -2.17
CA LEU A 473 15.97 -22.12 -3.45
C LEU A 473 16.64 -21.05 -4.35
N THR A 474 17.87 -20.62 -4.04
CA THR A 474 18.61 -19.61 -4.82
C THR A 474 18.61 -19.90 -6.33
N ASN A 475 18.88 -21.14 -6.72
CA ASN A 475 18.97 -21.50 -8.14
C ASN A 475 17.61 -21.48 -8.84
N GLU A 476 16.54 -21.84 -8.14
CA GLU A 476 15.17 -21.86 -8.65
C GLU A 476 14.67 -20.44 -8.89
N TYR A 477 14.95 -19.51 -7.98
CA TYR A 477 14.66 -18.09 -8.19
C TYR A 477 15.46 -17.50 -9.36
N LEU A 478 16.75 -17.83 -9.47
CA LEU A 478 17.57 -17.39 -10.60
C LEU A 478 17.15 -18.03 -11.93
N ASP A 479 16.68 -19.29 -11.93
CA ASP A 479 16.10 -19.91 -13.12
C ASP A 479 14.88 -19.12 -13.63
N LEU A 480 14.02 -18.66 -12.72
CA LEU A 480 12.87 -17.80 -13.06
C LEU A 480 13.33 -16.43 -13.57
N ALA A 481 14.31 -15.81 -12.92
CA ALA A 481 14.86 -14.53 -13.37
C ALA A 481 15.46 -14.63 -14.78
N HIS A 482 16.26 -15.68 -15.05
CA HIS A 482 16.82 -15.95 -16.38
C HIS A 482 15.74 -16.27 -17.43
N ALA A 483 14.66 -16.96 -17.04
CA ALA A 483 13.54 -17.21 -17.94
C ALA A 483 12.88 -15.90 -18.45
N LEU A 484 12.82 -14.85 -17.63
CA LEU A 484 12.31 -13.53 -18.04
C LEU A 484 13.22 -12.80 -19.05
N TYR A 485 14.51 -13.15 -19.09
CA TYR A 485 15.46 -12.63 -20.07
C TYR A 485 15.48 -13.44 -21.38
N ASP A 486 14.78 -14.58 -21.47
CA ASP A 486 14.64 -15.33 -22.72
C ASP A 486 13.95 -14.47 -23.80
N PRO A 487 14.59 -14.21 -24.96
CA PRO A 487 13.98 -13.43 -26.05
C PRO A 487 12.67 -14.04 -26.58
N ALA A 488 12.47 -15.34 -26.39
CA ALA A 488 11.28 -16.07 -26.78
C ALA A 488 10.20 -16.14 -25.68
N ILE A 489 10.38 -15.49 -24.52
CA ILE A 489 9.47 -15.61 -23.37
C ILE A 489 8.01 -15.28 -23.74
N ASN A 490 7.79 -14.28 -24.59
CA ASN A 490 6.44 -13.89 -25.05
C ASN A 490 5.71 -14.98 -25.87
N ARG A 491 6.43 -16.01 -26.33
CA ARG A 491 5.89 -17.17 -27.07
C ARG A 491 5.88 -18.44 -26.22
N LYS A 492 6.40 -18.37 -25.00
CA LYS A 492 6.50 -19.47 -24.05
C LYS A 492 5.57 -19.21 -22.87
N ARG A 493 5.13 -20.28 -22.23
CA ARG A 493 4.38 -20.21 -20.98
C ARG A 493 5.29 -19.74 -19.84
N PHE A 494 4.80 -18.97 -18.88
CA PHE A 494 5.55 -18.68 -17.65
C PHE A 494 4.60 -18.84 -16.46
N GLY A 495 4.71 -19.99 -15.80
CA GLY A 495 3.69 -20.49 -14.86
C GLY A 495 3.41 -19.53 -13.70
N LEU A 496 4.43 -18.80 -13.21
CA LEU A 496 4.25 -17.80 -12.16
C LEU A 496 3.29 -16.68 -12.60
N PHE A 497 3.49 -16.11 -13.80
CA PHE A 497 2.61 -15.04 -14.28
C PHE A 497 1.25 -15.55 -14.70
N ASP A 498 1.13 -16.78 -15.18
CA ASP A 498 -0.18 -17.40 -15.42
C ASP A 498 -0.97 -17.47 -14.11
N ASN A 499 -0.38 -18.04 -13.06
CA ASN A 499 -1.00 -18.16 -11.74
C ASN A 499 -1.37 -16.80 -11.15
N LEU A 500 -0.43 -15.84 -11.15
CA LEU A 500 -0.70 -14.49 -10.64
C LEU A 500 -1.80 -13.80 -11.45
N SER A 501 -1.84 -13.99 -12.78
CA SER A 501 -2.90 -13.41 -13.61
C SER A 501 -4.29 -13.97 -13.28
N GLU A 502 -4.39 -15.28 -13.01
CA GLU A 502 -5.63 -15.93 -12.58
C GLU A 502 -6.06 -15.43 -11.20
N ALA A 503 -5.13 -15.44 -10.24
CA ALA A 503 -5.41 -14.96 -8.89
C ALA A 503 -5.80 -13.47 -8.86
N SER A 504 -5.22 -12.65 -9.73
CA SER A 504 -5.58 -11.23 -9.85
C SER A 504 -7.05 -11.04 -10.20
N PHE A 505 -7.59 -11.86 -11.11
CA PHE A 505 -9.00 -11.78 -11.50
C PHE A 505 -9.93 -12.33 -10.41
N GLN A 506 -9.52 -13.42 -9.75
CA GLN A 506 -10.28 -13.96 -8.61
C GLN A 506 -10.39 -12.93 -7.48
N LEU A 507 -9.25 -12.36 -7.07
CA LEU A 507 -9.20 -11.36 -6.00
C LEU A 507 -9.87 -10.05 -6.41
N PHE A 508 -9.78 -9.63 -7.66
CA PHE A 508 -10.52 -8.47 -8.15
C PHE A 508 -12.03 -8.73 -8.08
N ALA A 509 -12.50 -9.91 -8.50
CA ALA A 509 -13.90 -10.30 -8.37
C ALA A 509 -14.37 -10.37 -6.91
N MET A 510 -13.51 -10.82 -6.00
CA MET A 510 -13.78 -10.87 -4.55
C MET A 510 -13.75 -9.48 -3.90
N GLY A 511 -12.77 -8.62 -4.20
CA GLY A 511 -12.68 -7.27 -3.63
C GLY A 511 -13.83 -6.35 -4.07
N LEU A 512 -14.51 -6.71 -5.15
CA LEU A 512 -15.73 -6.06 -5.58
C LEU A 512 -16.94 -6.40 -4.67
N THR A 513 -16.91 -7.45 -3.86
CA THR A 513 -17.97 -7.78 -2.89
C THR A 513 -17.99 -6.81 -1.69
N ASP A 514 -16.82 -6.31 -1.27
CA ASP A 514 -16.68 -5.25 -0.25
C ASP A 514 -17.12 -3.86 -0.76
N THR A 515 -17.26 -3.68 -2.09
CA THR A 515 -17.64 -2.38 -2.70
C THR A 515 -19.13 -2.20 -2.95
N SER A 516 -19.98 -3.15 -2.53
CA SER A 516 -21.45 -3.05 -2.63
C SER A 516 -21.99 -1.79 -1.95
N ASP A 517 -21.27 -1.21 -0.99
CA ASP A 517 -21.63 0.04 -0.30
C ASP A 517 -21.46 1.34 -1.13
N SER A 518 -20.95 1.28 -2.37
CA SER A 518 -20.68 2.48 -3.20
C SER A 518 -21.51 2.64 -4.47
N ILE A 519 -22.33 1.64 -4.84
CA ILE A 519 -23.14 1.70 -6.07
C ILE A 519 -24.46 2.41 -5.75
N LEU A 520 -24.65 3.60 -6.32
CA LEU A 520 -25.92 4.31 -6.17
C LEU A 520 -27.08 3.45 -6.72
N PRO A 521 -28.20 3.34 -5.99
CA PRO A 521 -29.38 2.60 -6.46
C PRO A 521 -29.93 3.18 -7.76
N GLN A 522 -30.00 2.35 -8.80
CA GLN A 522 -30.45 2.70 -10.15
C GLN A 522 -31.23 1.55 -10.77
N GLY A 523 -32.22 1.90 -11.59
CA GLY A 523 -32.98 0.93 -12.35
C GLY A 523 -32.24 0.51 -13.61
N LEU A 524 -32.25 -0.78 -13.93
CA LEU A 524 -31.74 -1.32 -15.19
C LEU A 524 -32.89 -1.83 -16.05
N VAL A 525 -32.79 -1.59 -17.36
CA VAL A 525 -33.57 -2.29 -18.38
C VAL A 525 -32.62 -3.29 -19.03
N VAL A 526 -32.82 -4.56 -18.72
CA VAL A 526 -32.00 -5.65 -19.26
C VAL A 526 -32.81 -6.49 -20.25
N LYS A 527 -32.11 -7.07 -21.22
CA LYS A 527 -32.65 -8.11 -22.09
C LYS A 527 -31.96 -9.42 -21.76
N ILE A 528 -32.76 -10.42 -21.41
CA ILE A 528 -32.34 -11.79 -21.09
C ILE A 528 -32.68 -12.64 -22.32
N SER A 529 -31.68 -13.19 -22.99
CA SER A 529 -31.85 -13.99 -24.21
C SER A 529 -31.37 -15.41 -23.95
N LEU A 530 -32.15 -16.41 -24.36
CA LEU A 530 -31.71 -17.81 -24.34
C LEU A 530 -30.88 -18.06 -25.61
N ASP A 531 -29.64 -18.52 -25.42
CA ASP A 531 -28.70 -18.71 -26.50
C ASP A 531 -29.13 -19.88 -27.41
N GLU A 532 -28.83 -19.74 -28.70
CA GLU A 532 -29.15 -20.73 -29.76
C GLU A 532 -30.65 -21.10 -29.95
N ALA A 533 -31.58 -20.44 -29.26
CA ALA A 533 -33.02 -20.68 -29.41
C ALA A 533 -33.55 -20.30 -30.80
N SER A 534 -34.27 -21.22 -31.45
CA SER A 534 -34.86 -21.00 -32.78
C SER A 534 -36.30 -21.54 -32.88
N PRO A 535 -37.33 -20.66 -32.77
CA PRO A 535 -37.28 -19.19 -32.77
C PRO A 535 -36.68 -18.57 -31.49
N ALA A 536 -36.18 -17.34 -31.59
CA ALA A 536 -35.53 -16.64 -30.48
C ALA A 536 -36.46 -16.48 -29.27
N VAL A 537 -35.96 -16.88 -28.10
CA VAL A 537 -36.60 -16.73 -26.79
C VAL A 537 -35.88 -15.64 -26.01
N TRP A 538 -36.59 -14.59 -25.60
CA TRP A 538 -36.01 -13.52 -24.79
C TRP A 538 -37.06 -12.81 -23.93
N ARG A 539 -36.60 -12.16 -22.85
CA ARG A 539 -37.38 -11.34 -21.92
C ARG A 539 -36.70 -9.99 -21.74
N ARG A 540 -37.47 -8.92 -21.66
CA ARG A 540 -36.99 -7.59 -21.28
C ARG A 540 -37.51 -7.26 -19.90
N VAL A 541 -36.59 -7.03 -18.97
CA VAL A 541 -36.88 -6.91 -17.55
C VAL A 541 -36.38 -5.57 -17.03
N HIS A 542 -37.21 -4.93 -16.23
CA HIS A 542 -36.86 -3.79 -15.40
C HIS A 542 -36.52 -4.32 -14.01
N LEU A 543 -35.36 -4.01 -13.46
CA LEU A 543 -34.92 -4.48 -12.14
C LEU A 543 -33.96 -3.47 -11.49
N SER A 544 -33.69 -3.62 -10.18
CA SER A 544 -32.69 -2.79 -9.49
C SER A 544 -31.28 -3.29 -9.77
N ASN A 545 -30.32 -2.37 -9.89
CA ASN A 545 -28.90 -2.71 -9.85
C ASN A 545 -28.42 -3.20 -8.46
N GLN A 546 -29.25 -3.05 -7.43
CA GLN A 546 -28.96 -3.52 -6.07
C GLN A 546 -29.38 -4.99 -5.84
N MET A 547 -30.07 -5.63 -6.80
CA MET A 547 -30.47 -7.02 -6.62
C MET A 547 -29.26 -7.94 -6.56
N THR A 548 -29.23 -8.85 -5.61
CA THR A 548 -28.17 -9.87 -5.51
C THR A 548 -28.25 -10.83 -6.69
N LEU A 549 -27.18 -11.58 -6.98
CA LEU A 549 -27.23 -12.58 -8.06
C LEU A 549 -28.27 -13.68 -7.78
N SER A 550 -28.49 -14.05 -6.51
CA SER A 550 -29.56 -14.97 -6.12
C SER A 550 -30.95 -14.41 -6.47
N GLU A 551 -31.21 -13.14 -6.15
CA GLU A 551 -32.48 -12.50 -6.50
C GLU A 551 -32.65 -12.34 -8.03
N VAL A 552 -31.56 -12.13 -8.76
CA VAL A 552 -31.57 -12.08 -10.23
C VAL A 552 -31.89 -13.45 -10.82
N HIS A 553 -31.39 -14.53 -10.21
CA HIS A 553 -31.78 -15.88 -10.56
C HIS A 553 -33.30 -16.08 -10.41
N ASP A 554 -33.90 -15.67 -9.29
CA ASP A 554 -35.36 -15.74 -9.09
C ASP A 554 -36.14 -14.98 -10.17
N VAL A 555 -35.63 -13.80 -10.56
CA VAL A 555 -36.21 -13.00 -11.64
C VAL A 555 -36.16 -13.74 -12.97
N ILE A 556 -35.06 -14.43 -13.28
CA ILE A 556 -34.92 -15.23 -14.50
C ILE A 556 -35.89 -16.42 -14.48
N GLN A 557 -35.95 -17.17 -13.37
CA GLN A 557 -36.86 -18.30 -13.19
C GLN A 557 -38.32 -17.88 -13.44
N ALA A 558 -38.76 -16.80 -12.80
CA ALA A 558 -40.11 -16.26 -12.98
C ALA A 558 -40.38 -15.74 -14.41
N ALA A 559 -39.38 -15.09 -15.03
CA ALA A 559 -39.52 -14.55 -16.39
C ALA A 559 -39.55 -15.65 -17.47
N MET A 560 -38.85 -16.76 -17.24
CA MET A 560 -38.82 -17.91 -18.14
C MET A 560 -39.94 -18.90 -17.87
N GLY A 561 -40.48 -18.94 -16.66
CA GLY A 561 -41.55 -19.84 -16.24
C GLY A 561 -41.06 -21.20 -15.75
N TRP A 562 -39.82 -21.28 -15.28
CA TRP A 562 -39.20 -22.49 -14.71
C TRP A 562 -39.47 -22.65 -13.22
N GLU A 563 -39.13 -23.83 -12.70
CA GLU A 563 -39.48 -24.32 -11.37
C GLU A 563 -38.33 -24.27 -10.35
N ASP A 564 -37.16 -23.75 -10.73
CA ASP A 564 -35.96 -23.73 -9.89
C ASP A 564 -35.56 -25.11 -9.30
N ALA A 565 -35.62 -26.13 -10.15
CA ALA A 565 -35.33 -27.52 -9.79
C ALA A 565 -33.84 -27.90 -9.91
N HIS A 566 -33.00 -27.05 -10.52
CA HIS A 566 -31.62 -27.38 -10.89
C HIS A 566 -30.59 -26.33 -10.45
N LEU A 567 -29.33 -26.75 -10.41
CA LEU A 567 -28.21 -25.84 -10.13
C LEU A 567 -28.06 -24.79 -11.23
N PHE A 568 -27.55 -23.62 -10.85
CA PHE A 568 -27.29 -22.51 -11.75
C PHE A 568 -25.92 -21.89 -11.51
N SER A 569 -25.49 -21.08 -12.46
CA SER A 569 -24.26 -20.31 -12.31
C SER A 569 -24.27 -19.00 -13.10
N PHE A 570 -23.46 -18.05 -12.63
CA PHE A 570 -23.21 -16.79 -13.33
C PHE A 570 -21.76 -16.72 -13.83
N GLU A 571 -21.57 -16.09 -14.98
CA GLU A 571 -20.27 -15.91 -15.61
C GLU A 571 -20.13 -14.48 -16.15
N VAL A 572 -18.98 -13.86 -15.91
CA VAL A 572 -18.62 -12.57 -16.49
C VAL A 572 -17.29 -12.69 -17.25
N GLY A 573 -17.29 -12.36 -18.53
CA GLY A 573 -16.08 -12.32 -19.35
C GLY A 573 -15.32 -13.65 -19.49
N GLY A 574 -15.98 -14.80 -19.42
CA GLY A 574 -15.31 -16.12 -19.45
C GLY A 574 -14.99 -16.69 -18.07
N ILE A 575 -15.40 -16.04 -16.98
CA ILE A 575 -15.03 -16.41 -15.61
C ILE A 575 -16.30 -16.63 -14.77
N MET A 576 -16.38 -17.82 -14.18
CA MET A 576 -17.45 -18.21 -13.27
C MET A 576 -17.38 -17.40 -11.97
N ILE A 577 -18.53 -16.89 -11.54
CA ILE A 577 -18.67 -16.23 -10.24
C ILE A 577 -18.89 -17.31 -9.17
N PRO A 578 -18.12 -17.34 -8.07
CA PRO A 578 -18.31 -18.33 -7.01
C PRO A 578 -19.69 -18.25 -6.37
N GLU A 579 -20.32 -19.41 -6.14
CA GLU A 579 -21.69 -19.52 -5.61
C GLU A 579 -21.84 -18.89 -4.21
N GLU A 580 -20.79 -18.98 -3.39
CA GLU A 580 -20.77 -18.37 -2.04
C GLU A 580 -21.00 -16.85 -2.03
N ASN A 581 -20.88 -16.19 -3.18
CA ASN A 581 -21.04 -14.76 -3.34
C ASN A 581 -22.42 -14.34 -3.86
N TYR A 582 -23.30 -15.28 -4.25
CA TYR A 582 -24.55 -14.94 -4.94
C TYR A 582 -25.52 -14.11 -4.08
N ASP A 583 -25.52 -14.33 -2.78
CA ASP A 583 -26.34 -13.56 -1.82
C ASP A 583 -25.71 -12.23 -1.39
N GLN A 584 -24.44 -11.99 -1.73
CA GLN A 584 -23.67 -10.85 -1.25
C GLN A 584 -23.41 -9.82 -2.35
N VAL A 585 -23.40 -10.26 -3.61
CA VAL A 585 -22.97 -9.44 -4.74
C VAL A 585 -24.18 -8.94 -5.54
N CYS A 586 -24.28 -7.62 -5.65
CA CYS A 586 -25.32 -6.97 -6.44
C CYS A 586 -25.01 -6.98 -7.94
N LEU A 587 -26.05 -7.08 -8.76
CA LEU A 587 -26.00 -7.09 -10.23
C LEU A 587 -25.27 -5.86 -10.82
N GLY A 588 -25.45 -4.70 -10.18
CA GLY A 588 -24.86 -3.42 -10.58
C GLY A 588 -23.34 -3.44 -10.60
N LEU A 589 -22.72 -4.42 -9.94
CA LEU A 589 -21.29 -4.62 -10.00
C LEU A 589 -20.80 -4.96 -11.41
N PHE A 590 -21.57 -5.80 -12.12
CA PHE A 590 -21.26 -6.33 -13.44
C PHE A 590 -21.95 -5.53 -14.56
N LEU A 591 -23.17 -5.04 -14.30
CA LEU A 591 -24.03 -4.38 -15.29
C LEU A 591 -24.12 -2.87 -15.07
N ARG A 592 -23.01 -2.16 -15.31
CA ARG A 592 -22.88 -0.71 -15.04
C ARG A 592 -23.37 0.19 -16.18
N ASP A 593 -23.09 -0.21 -17.41
CA ASP A 593 -23.29 0.64 -18.59
C ASP A 593 -24.18 -0.04 -19.63
N VAL A 594 -24.75 0.76 -20.53
CA VAL A 594 -25.46 0.24 -21.70
C VAL A 594 -24.52 -0.63 -22.53
N GLY A 595 -24.92 -1.88 -22.78
CA GLY A 595 -24.11 -2.89 -23.47
C GLY A 595 -23.25 -3.76 -22.55
N SER A 596 -23.26 -3.56 -21.23
CA SER A 596 -22.70 -4.54 -20.29
C SER A 596 -23.44 -5.88 -20.41
N GLU A 597 -22.69 -6.97 -20.26
CA GLU A 597 -23.17 -8.34 -20.41
C GLU A 597 -22.81 -9.19 -19.20
N LEU A 598 -23.74 -10.06 -18.80
CA LEU A 598 -23.57 -11.11 -17.79
C LEU A 598 -24.18 -12.39 -18.34
N TYR A 599 -23.53 -13.53 -18.11
CA TYR A 599 -24.01 -14.82 -18.57
C TYR A 599 -24.58 -15.62 -17.39
N TYR A 600 -25.64 -16.37 -17.67
CA TYR A 600 -26.34 -17.18 -16.69
C TYR A 600 -26.63 -18.56 -17.29
N GLN A 601 -26.16 -19.61 -16.64
CA GLN A 601 -26.46 -20.99 -17.02
C GLN A 601 -27.39 -21.61 -15.98
N TYR A 602 -28.47 -22.24 -16.44
CA TYR A 602 -29.40 -23.01 -15.63
C TYR A 602 -29.39 -24.47 -16.08
N ASP A 603 -29.41 -25.39 -15.11
CA ASP A 603 -29.33 -26.83 -15.31
C ASP A 603 -28.03 -27.27 -16.01
N PHE A 604 -27.07 -27.78 -15.24
CA PHE A 604 -25.80 -28.28 -15.78
C PHE A 604 -25.94 -29.57 -16.59
N GLY A 605 -27.11 -30.22 -16.57
CA GLY A 605 -27.44 -31.32 -17.47
C GLY A 605 -27.81 -30.80 -18.86
N ASP A 606 -28.87 -29.99 -18.94
CA ASP A 606 -29.42 -29.48 -20.20
C ASP A 606 -28.68 -28.26 -20.77
N CYS A 607 -27.88 -27.56 -19.95
CA CYS A 607 -27.08 -26.39 -20.27
C CYS A 607 -27.90 -25.24 -20.88
N TRP A 608 -28.87 -24.69 -20.14
CA TRP A 608 -29.65 -23.55 -20.58
C TRP A 608 -28.85 -22.24 -20.41
N ASP A 609 -28.10 -21.86 -21.44
CA ASP A 609 -27.26 -20.67 -21.45
C ASP A 609 -28.05 -19.40 -21.81
N HIS A 610 -27.87 -18.36 -21.00
CA HIS A 610 -28.50 -17.06 -21.19
C HIS A 610 -27.49 -15.94 -21.23
N GLN A 611 -27.72 -15.00 -22.13
CA GLN A 611 -27.04 -13.71 -22.16
C GLN A 611 -27.96 -12.62 -21.60
N ILE A 612 -27.50 -11.93 -20.56
CA ILE A 612 -28.16 -10.77 -19.94
C ILE A 612 -27.43 -9.51 -20.41
N THR A 613 -28.11 -8.63 -21.14
CA THR A 613 -27.52 -7.41 -21.70
C THR A 613 -28.25 -6.17 -21.21
N VAL A 614 -27.53 -5.14 -20.75
CA VAL A 614 -28.10 -3.84 -20.39
C VAL A 614 -28.49 -3.07 -21.65
N GLU A 615 -29.78 -2.79 -21.82
CA GLU A 615 -30.26 -1.92 -22.89
C GLU A 615 -30.39 -0.45 -22.44
N LYS A 616 -30.64 -0.21 -21.14
CA LYS A 616 -30.76 1.14 -20.59
C LYS A 616 -30.47 1.17 -19.08
N VAL A 617 -29.82 2.24 -18.63
CA VAL A 617 -29.67 2.61 -17.21
C VAL A 617 -30.64 3.76 -16.91
N LEU A 618 -31.37 3.67 -15.79
CA LEU A 618 -32.37 4.64 -15.35
C LEU A 618 -31.83 5.45 -14.18
N GLU A 619 -32.16 6.74 -14.13
CA GLU A 619 -31.74 7.64 -13.04
C GLU A 619 -32.39 7.30 -11.70
N LYS A 620 -33.55 6.63 -11.72
CA LYS A 620 -34.28 6.20 -10.53
C LYS A 620 -34.22 4.69 -10.41
N ASP A 621 -34.12 4.24 -9.17
CA ASP A 621 -34.16 2.83 -8.83
C ASP A 621 -35.53 2.18 -9.15
N ILE A 622 -35.53 0.86 -9.30
CA ILE A 622 -36.70 0.02 -9.53
C ILE A 622 -36.89 -0.87 -8.30
N ILE A 623 -37.94 -0.57 -7.52
CA ILE A 623 -38.23 -1.31 -6.28
C ILE A 623 -38.74 -2.73 -6.58
N GLN A 624 -39.52 -2.91 -7.65
CA GLN A 624 -40.08 -4.21 -8.00
C GLN A 624 -39.71 -4.61 -9.43
N PRO A 625 -39.08 -5.79 -9.62
CA PRO A 625 -38.72 -6.25 -10.94
C PRO A 625 -39.96 -6.52 -11.78
N LYS A 626 -39.88 -6.23 -13.07
CA LYS A 626 -41.02 -6.33 -13.99
C LYS A 626 -40.62 -6.71 -15.40
N VAL A 627 -41.25 -7.74 -15.95
CA VAL A 627 -41.13 -8.06 -17.38
C VAL A 627 -41.97 -7.06 -18.19
N THR A 628 -41.32 -6.32 -19.08
CA THR A 628 -41.96 -5.29 -19.91
C THR A 628 -42.29 -5.78 -21.31
N ALA A 629 -41.49 -6.70 -21.85
CA ALA A 629 -41.68 -7.34 -23.14
C ALA A 629 -41.01 -8.72 -23.17
N GLY A 630 -41.37 -9.55 -24.13
CA GLY A 630 -40.73 -10.84 -24.35
C GLY A 630 -41.20 -11.47 -25.65
N ASN A 631 -40.49 -12.50 -26.11
CA ASN A 631 -40.85 -13.28 -27.29
C ASN A 631 -40.46 -14.74 -27.09
N GLY A 632 -41.21 -15.64 -27.75
CA GLY A 632 -40.93 -17.06 -27.78
C GLY A 632 -41.34 -17.77 -26.49
N THR A 633 -41.88 -18.98 -26.66
CA THR A 633 -42.18 -19.92 -25.58
C THR A 633 -40.87 -20.47 -25.04
N CYS A 634 -40.69 -20.44 -23.72
CA CYS A 634 -39.52 -21.03 -23.09
C CYS A 634 -39.54 -22.56 -23.24
N PRO A 635 -38.36 -23.20 -23.29
CA PRO A 635 -38.26 -24.65 -23.13
C PRO A 635 -38.92 -25.09 -21.83
N ALA A 636 -39.58 -26.25 -21.85
CA ALA A 636 -40.05 -26.88 -20.63
C ALA A 636 -38.85 -27.37 -19.80
N GLU A 637 -39.04 -27.48 -18.49
CA GLU A 637 -38.11 -28.18 -17.59
C GLU A 637 -37.78 -29.57 -18.14
N ASP A 638 -36.54 -30.04 -17.96
CA ASP A 638 -36.06 -31.37 -18.39
C ASP A 638 -36.31 -31.70 -19.89
N SER A 639 -36.35 -30.70 -20.77
CA SER A 639 -36.64 -30.91 -22.19
C SER A 639 -35.43 -31.34 -23.04
N GLY A 640 -34.26 -31.55 -22.44
CA GLY A 640 -33.08 -32.14 -23.07
C GLY A 640 -32.14 -31.12 -23.73
N GLY A 641 -32.13 -29.88 -23.24
CA GLY A 641 -31.27 -28.81 -23.72
C GLY A 641 -31.67 -28.19 -25.07
N ILE A 642 -30.92 -27.17 -25.48
CA ILE A 642 -31.32 -26.29 -26.59
C ILE A 642 -31.47 -27.00 -27.94
N TRP A 643 -30.59 -27.97 -28.21
CA TRP A 643 -30.63 -28.76 -29.44
C TRP A 643 -31.89 -29.60 -29.54
N GLN A 644 -32.28 -30.23 -28.42
CA GLN A 644 -33.46 -31.07 -28.38
C GLN A 644 -34.73 -30.24 -28.43
N TRP A 645 -34.80 -29.12 -27.72
CA TRP A 645 -35.92 -28.19 -27.81
C TRP A 645 -36.14 -27.68 -29.24
N ASN A 646 -35.07 -27.25 -29.91
CA ASN A 646 -35.13 -26.84 -31.31
C ASN A 646 -35.60 -27.98 -32.23
N ASN A 647 -35.26 -29.24 -31.91
CA ASN A 647 -35.75 -30.41 -32.65
C ASN A 647 -37.25 -30.66 -32.39
N VAL A 648 -37.71 -30.58 -31.14
CA VAL A 648 -39.12 -30.69 -30.74
C VAL A 648 -39.98 -29.67 -31.50
N LEU A 649 -39.51 -28.43 -31.62
CA LEU A 649 -40.20 -27.38 -32.39
C LEU A 649 -40.27 -27.67 -33.89
N LYS A 650 -39.29 -28.37 -34.45
CA LYS A 650 -39.32 -28.85 -35.86
C LYS A 650 -40.28 -30.03 -36.01
N LEU A 651 -40.24 -31.00 -35.10
CA LEU A 651 -41.11 -32.17 -35.11
C LEU A 651 -42.58 -31.79 -35.09
N ARG A 652 -42.98 -30.80 -34.28
CA ARG A 652 -44.38 -30.32 -34.23
C ARG A 652 -44.92 -29.75 -35.53
N LYS A 653 -44.03 -29.36 -36.46
CA LYS A 653 -44.39 -28.86 -37.80
C LYS A 653 -44.38 -29.96 -38.86
N LYS A 654 -43.90 -31.17 -38.53
CA LYS A 654 -43.85 -32.33 -39.43
C LYS A 654 -45.28 -32.82 -39.71
N LYS A 655 -45.58 -33.09 -40.98
CA LYS A 655 -46.94 -33.53 -41.41
C LYS A 655 -47.33 -34.94 -40.94
N LEU A 656 -46.33 -35.80 -40.73
CA LEU A 656 -46.49 -37.20 -40.36
C LEU A 656 -45.39 -37.52 -39.33
N LEU A 657 -45.80 -37.90 -38.13
CA LEU A 657 -44.92 -38.33 -37.04
C LEU A 657 -44.85 -39.87 -37.02
N THR A 658 -43.72 -40.41 -36.58
CA THR A 658 -43.65 -41.80 -36.11
C THR A 658 -44.35 -41.94 -34.75
N GLU A 659 -44.64 -43.17 -34.32
CA GLU A 659 -45.21 -43.45 -33.00
C GLU A 659 -44.32 -42.90 -31.88
N GLU A 660 -43.00 -43.16 -31.95
CA GLU A 660 -42.00 -42.61 -31.04
C GLU A 660 -41.97 -41.07 -31.03
N GLU A 661 -42.08 -40.41 -32.19
CA GLU A 661 -42.10 -38.95 -32.26
C GLU A 661 -43.39 -38.36 -31.67
N ALA A 662 -44.52 -39.06 -31.78
CA ALA A 662 -45.79 -38.63 -31.19
C ALA A 662 -45.80 -38.82 -29.67
N GLU A 663 -45.35 -39.98 -29.17
CA GLU A 663 -45.18 -40.26 -27.75
C GLU A 663 -44.22 -39.26 -27.08
N TYR A 664 -43.13 -38.92 -27.76
CA TYR A 664 -42.16 -37.97 -27.24
C TYR A 664 -42.72 -36.53 -27.12
N LEU A 665 -43.55 -36.09 -28.07
CA LEU A 665 -44.25 -34.81 -27.96
C LEU A 665 -45.27 -34.82 -26.82
N GLU A 666 -46.01 -35.92 -26.66
CA GLU A 666 -46.99 -36.08 -25.58
C GLU A 666 -46.33 -36.05 -24.21
N LEU A 667 -45.15 -36.66 -24.04
CA LEU A 667 -44.38 -36.64 -22.80
C LEU A 667 -43.97 -35.23 -22.38
N LEU A 668 -43.72 -34.34 -23.35
CA LEU A 668 -43.44 -32.91 -23.12
C LEU A 668 -44.70 -32.05 -23.02
N GLY A 669 -45.90 -32.65 -23.00
CA GLY A 669 -47.17 -31.93 -22.96
C GLY A 669 -47.50 -31.17 -24.25
N LEU A 670 -46.89 -31.53 -25.38
CA LEU A 670 -47.03 -30.83 -26.66
C LEU A 670 -47.82 -31.67 -27.67
N ALA A 671 -48.67 -31.00 -28.46
CA ALA A 671 -49.37 -31.63 -29.57
C ALA A 671 -48.82 -31.20 -30.94
N PRO A 672 -48.87 -32.09 -31.97
CA PRO A 672 -48.58 -31.72 -33.34
C PRO A 672 -49.56 -30.67 -33.86
N HIS A 673 -49.06 -29.71 -34.64
CA HIS A 673 -49.85 -28.66 -35.30
C HIS A 673 -50.67 -27.73 -34.39
N GLN A 674 -50.61 -27.87 -33.06
CA GLN A 674 -51.16 -26.89 -32.13
C GLN A 674 -50.20 -25.67 -32.06
N PRO A 675 -50.69 -24.42 -32.01
CA PRO A 675 -49.81 -23.28 -31.71
C PRO A 675 -49.19 -23.46 -30.32
N LEU A 676 -47.93 -23.03 -30.15
CA LEU A 676 -47.40 -22.86 -28.80
C LEU A 676 -48.19 -21.79 -28.08
N GLU A 677 -48.33 -21.95 -26.78
CA GLU A 677 -48.77 -20.86 -25.94
C GLU A 677 -47.75 -19.71 -26.05
N PRO A 678 -48.19 -18.50 -26.42
CA PRO A 678 -47.31 -17.35 -26.46
C PRO A 678 -46.82 -17.03 -25.05
N PHE A 679 -45.67 -16.38 -24.95
CA PHE A 679 -45.18 -15.86 -23.67
C PHE A 679 -46.26 -15.02 -22.96
N ASP A 680 -46.67 -15.46 -21.76
CA ASP A 680 -47.60 -14.72 -20.91
C ASP A 680 -46.86 -13.77 -19.97
N LYS A 681 -46.84 -12.49 -20.37
CA LYS A 681 -46.25 -11.43 -19.57
C LYS A 681 -47.01 -11.17 -18.26
N GLN A 682 -48.32 -11.40 -18.21
CA GLN A 682 -49.11 -11.19 -17.00
C GLN A 682 -48.78 -12.27 -15.98
N GLU A 683 -48.67 -13.53 -16.40
CA GLU A 683 -48.27 -14.63 -15.54
C GLU A 683 -46.85 -14.42 -14.97
N ALA A 684 -45.88 -14.09 -15.81
CA ALA A 684 -44.50 -13.83 -15.36
C ALA A 684 -44.45 -12.69 -14.33
N ASN A 685 -45.19 -11.61 -14.55
CA ASN A 685 -45.27 -10.52 -13.59
C ASN A 685 -46.04 -10.91 -12.31
N HIS A 686 -47.03 -11.80 -12.38
CA HIS A 686 -47.71 -12.31 -11.20
C HIS A 686 -46.77 -13.15 -10.32
N LYS A 687 -45.93 -13.99 -10.93
CA LYS A 687 -44.87 -14.73 -10.24
C LYS A 687 -43.87 -13.79 -9.57
N LEU A 688 -43.39 -12.76 -10.29
CA LEU A 688 -42.50 -11.74 -9.74
C LEU A 688 -43.15 -10.98 -8.57
N GLU A 689 -44.40 -10.54 -8.72
CA GLU A 689 -45.14 -9.87 -7.65
C GLU A 689 -45.31 -10.79 -6.43
N ALA A 690 -45.54 -12.09 -6.61
CA ALA A 690 -45.65 -13.04 -5.51
C ALA A 690 -44.31 -13.21 -4.77
N LEU A 691 -43.19 -13.30 -5.48
CA LEU A 691 -41.85 -13.44 -4.90
C LEU A 691 -41.45 -12.20 -4.08
N PHE A 692 -41.60 -11.01 -4.67
CA PHE A 692 -41.07 -9.78 -4.07
C PHE A 692 -42.05 -9.05 -3.12
N ASN A 693 -43.37 -9.33 -3.15
CA ASN A 693 -44.29 -8.81 -2.13
C ASN A 693 -44.31 -9.65 -0.84
N TYR A 694 -43.87 -10.91 -0.86
CA TYR A 694 -43.83 -11.76 0.34
C TYR A 694 -42.69 -11.34 1.30
N LEU A 695 -41.62 -10.77 0.75
CA LEU A 695 -40.45 -10.28 1.49
C LEU A 695 -40.73 -8.97 2.25
N ASP A 696 -41.60 -8.09 1.72
CA ASP A 696 -42.01 -6.84 2.40
C ASP A 696 -42.86 -7.05 3.68
N TYR A 697 -43.41 -8.25 3.90
CA TYR A 697 -44.25 -8.57 5.07
C TYR A 697 -43.52 -9.24 6.24
N GLN A 698 -42.25 -9.62 6.07
CA GLN A 698 -41.42 -10.23 7.13
C GLN A 698 -40.27 -9.33 7.61
N GLY A 699 -40.12 -8.13 7.06
CA GLY A 699 -39.14 -7.10 7.49
C GLY A 699 -39.55 -6.33 8.74
#